data_AF-A0A351MGH0-F1
#
_entry.id   AF-A0A351MGH0-F1
#
_cell.length_a   1.000
_cell.length_b   1.000
_cell.length_c   1.000
_cell.angle_alpha   90.00
_cell.angle_beta   90.00
_cell.angle_gamma   90.00
#
_symmetry.space_group_name_H-M   'P 1'
#
loop_
_entity.id
_entity.type
_entity.pdbx_description
1 polymer ?
#
loop_
_entity_poly.entity_id
_entity_poly.type
_entity_poly.pdbx_seq_one_letter_code
_entity_poly.pdbx_strand_id
1 'polypeptide(L)'
;MRHLSALWRRLLATSLLLLGGSLATPASAQPLGDRALALDRMTFSLAFDQTNLYIAFDMQDINLTSPTTRAGDPVQGDAVAVFFDRMPNRPFEERKSIYGHALRIDVSASGGIYYGIGGNEKNPTWLALEPLLEHKIQLHGTLNDPSDVDAGWSAELAIPWQRVGRNGPPLDEEWSYNVTRILRGDADARYSHSPDAVDDMNPSTWQPLIFRAGLPGFEAGGKYLVFATSPQNPVVVDGAITDGEWPLAQRIVMNPSANRLRPLPPLASEAIPTPQRPLPPGSTFRPRPLTPRAPRGAYQGDSLILANYRLDLLPTPGAPLWDRHGATLLAAHPLGGLTPDTAASRVGAHTDALSRAGAAGLDVLLVRWPVARAARDEWGLEALRSLVLAATSLSHTGRDVPLLAPRLDLSAGPGLQADLDLTQQAQSELVYGALFDFCQLVPPQFRAQLTDGPRGVVLVDLGDAPDPVRLSPDFLRYLEQRCLGDFGLDILWLGSALWARRGLPLDAVRTIDGGAPVYTNGAERVTIGVLRPGLDESRTGGQVVTRRGFEELSHSFDAILAAEPDWLLLDSWNDLRRGTEVMVTRERGADYERRAAILAAQFVNHREAPVVARVRRLEAPNRVVAGGPLRVAARVVNAGLRPWDASTGVRIAATWYGEGPRPLLDDNGQPVLDRTTGQPMMADPPANDQRYTSGPLSAASGAVSLAEIQLNAVDTAGEPLAPGRYRLRFSIIGGTTTRNEPVLGEDGEPQTDRRGRPVTREVQVPTVIATQGGGTLDLPIEVLAPEAAPAYAATVLSADLPSRLETGRLYPLTVTLRNDGAQPWPEGTTLGVRYEQVERIRPNVAPSRPRVLTPWQSAGDLPGPTAPGASASSRGKLPTGDAEGEPLPVDHDPGLLTRIHLALLDPSGQPLPATLPWFQAVQILDRDWGSGLVNLALADQLIAGSEATASVRMLNTAFESWEEGTAELVWSWYRLDGAPYELAAGRLPLAFALHSGQAVDQSFTVQAPVYSGPLELVVEVVHGGRVHSSAQPSTYLSEVARRVVDIAGGPIVPLNLEGSLNLAGAAPETGDLTGLGFDGRGRYLPAELLPPVIDGTADRLYPTAWLAAFDEPSAWPQVTFAYPPQASRDGTGLRGILQPTGQV
;
A
#
# COMPACT_ATOMS: atom_id res chain seq x y z
N MET A 1 -9.38 52.89 -15.26
CA MET A 1 -10.63 53.22 -15.98
C MET A 1 -10.36 53.17 -17.48
N ARG A 2 -11.30 52.67 -18.30
CA ARG A 2 -11.63 53.02 -19.72
C ARG A 2 -10.52 53.65 -20.60
N HIS A 3 -10.20 53.22 -21.83
CA HIS A 3 -10.77 52.25 -22.78
C HIS A 3 -9.69 51.82 -23.80
N LEU A 4 -9.80 50.60 -24.37
CA LEU A 4 -9.40 50.20 -25.75
C LEU A 4 -9.74 48.70 -25.91
N SER A 5 -11.02 48.31 -25.88
CA SER A 5 -11.93 48.21 -27.03
C SER A 5 -11.51 47.20 -28.10
N ALA A 6 -12.11 46.01 -28.04
CA ALA A 6 -12.08 45.05 -29.14
C ALA A 6 -12.83 45.60 -30.36
N LEU A 7 -12.16 45.69 -31.53
CA LEU A 7 -12.85 45.80 -32.81
C LEU A 7 -12.00 45.38 -34.03
N TRP A 8 -11.61 44.10 -34.10
CA TRP A 8 -11.32 43.45 -35.39
C TRP A 8 -12.03 42.10 -35.48
N ARG A 9 -13.34 42.17 -35.71
CA ARG A 9 -14.10 41.05 -36.29
C ARG A 9 -13.76 40.96 -37.79
N ARG A 10 -13.86 39.75 -38.33
CA ARG A 10 -13.82 39.36 -39.77
C ARG A 10 -12.43 39.27 -40.41
N LEU A 11 -11.93 38.04 -40.55
CA LEU A 11 -12.05 37.33 -41.82
C LEU A 11 -11.96 35.80 -41.63
N LEU A 12 -12.53 35.05 -42.58
CA LEU A 12 -12.70 33.59 -42.53
C LEU A 12 -11.40 32.83 -42.83
N ALA A 13 -11.38 31.56 -42.39
CA ALA A 13 -10.74 30.39 -43.03
C ALA A 13 -9.22 30.46 -43.30
N THR A 14 -8.44 29.42 -43.01
CA THR A 14 -8.76 28.02 -43.34
C THR A 14 -8.01 27.07 -42.41
N SER A 15 -8.74 26.15 -41.78
CA SER A 15 -8.14 25.06 -41.00
C SER A 15 -7.81 23.90 -41.94
N LEU A 16 -6.55 23.48 -42.06
CA LEU A 16 -6.02 22.27 -42.74
C LEU A 16 -4.51 22.25 -42.42
N LEU A 17 -3.81 21.14 -42.16
CA LEU A 17 -4.11 19.71 -42.07
C LEU A 17 -3.68 19.26 -40.63
N LEU A 18 -4.32 18.29 -39.97
CA LEU A 18 -4.19 16.85 -40.24
C LEU A 18 -2.72 16.38 -40.12
N LEU A 19 -2.42 15.44 -39.22
CA LEU A 19 -2.23 14.01 -39.59
C LEU A 19 -0.83 13.69 -40.20
N GLY A 20 0.08 12.86 -39.63
CA GLY A 20 1.32 12.47 -40.36
C GLY A 20 2.27 11.30 -39.94
N GLY A 21 2.27 10.75 -38.72
CA GLY A 21 3.19 9.65 -38.26
C GLY A 21 2.65 8.17 -38.21
N SER A 22 2.99 7.45 -37.12
CA SER A 22 2.68 6.03 -36.75
C SER A 22 3.23 4.85 -37.58
N LEU A 23 4.11 4.11 -36.88
CA LEU A 23 4.28 2.65 -36.69
C LEU A 23 4.18 1.77 -37.98
N ALA A 24 5.22 1.06 -38.52
CA ALA A 24 5.82 -0.13 -37.86
C ALA A 24 7.00 -0.98 -38.53
N THR A 25 8.20 -1.19 -37.88
CA THR A 25 9.16 -2.38 -37.78
C THR A 25 10.55 -2.09 -37.12
N PRO A 26 11.24 -2.98 -36.30
CA PRO A 26 11.02 -4.40 -35.90
C PRO A 26 11.34 -4.82 -34.41
N ALA A 27 11.38 -6.14 -34.15
CA ALA A 27 11.57 -6.88 -32.88
C ALA A 27 12.93 -6.78 -32.14
N SER A 28 13.00 -7.44 -30.97
CA SER A 28 14.08 -7.51 -29.94
C SER A 28 14.02 -6.41 -28.87
N ALA A 29 14.49 -6.75 -27.65
CA ALA A 29 13.94 -6.28 -26.36
C ALA A 29 12.48 -6.75 -26.13
N GLN A 30 12.11 -7.08 -24.89
CA GLN A 30 10.70 -7.13 -24.50
C GLN A 30 10.27 -5.69 -24.17
N PRO A 31 9.32 -5.11 -24.92
CA PRO A 31 9.02 -3.68 -24.83
C PRO A 31 8.08 -3.37 -23.66
N LEU A 32 7.92 -2.07 -23.39
CA LEU A 32 7.05 -1.47 -22.38
C LEU A 32 5.54 -1.81 -22.49
N GLY A 33 5.13 -2.55 -23.53
CA GLY A 33 3.74 -2.80 -23.90
C GLY A 33 2.88 -3.47 -22.83
N ASP A 34 3.39 -4.51 -22.16
CA ASP A 34 2.56 -5.45 -21.40
C ASP A 34 1.82 -4.86 -20.18
N ARG A 35 2.20 -3.67 -19.68
CA ARG A 35 1.60 -3.06 -18.47
C ARG A 35 0.84 -1.75 -18.70
N ALA A 36 0.82 -1.19 -19.91
CA ALA A 36 -0.17 -0.17 -20.28
C ALA A 36 -1.59 -0.77 -20.27
N LEU A 37 -1.68 -2.01 -20.76
CA LEU A 37 -2.91 -2.73 -21.08
C LEU A 37 -3.81 -3.05 -19.88
N ALA A 38 -3.28 -3.15 -18.66
CA ALA A 38 -4.08 -3.43 -17.48
C ALA A 38 -5.13 -2.34 -17.15
N LEU A 39 -5.00 -1.15 -17.75
CA LEU A 39 -5.94 -0.03 -17.63
C LEU A 39 -6.85 0.16 -18.87
N ASP A 40 -6.65 -0.63 -19.92
CA ASP A 40 -7.29 -0.46 -21.23
C ASP A 40 -8.64 -1.20 -21.35
N ARG A 41 -9.64 -0.81 -20.55
CA ARG A 41 -11.00 -1.30 -20.75
C ARG A 41 -11.54 -0.82 -22.09
N MET A 42 -11.90 -1.75 -22.95
CA MET A 42 -12.71 -1.47 -24.13
C MET A 42 -14.11 -2.05 -23.93
N THR A 43 -15.16 -1.29 -24.24
CA THR A 43 -16.50 -1.85 -24.44
C THR A 43 -16.90 -1.77 -25.91
N PHE A 44 -17.64 -2.78 -26.36
CA PHE A 44 -18.19 -2.89 -27.71
C PHE A 44 -19.67 -3.24 -27.61
N SER A 45 -20.51 -2.49 -28.33
CA SER A 45 -21.96 -2.67 -28.32
C SER A 45 -22.50 -2.68 -29.75
N LEU A 46 -23.53 -3.48 -30.00
CA LEU A 46 -24.25 -3.53 -31.27
C LEU A 46 -25.75 -3.42 -31.02
N ALA A 47 -26.43 -2.69 -31.90
CA ALA A 47 -27.89 -2.62 -31.98
C ALA A 47 -28.31 -2.50 -33.46
N PHE A 48 -29.60 -2.57 -33.77
CA PHE A 48 -30.08 -2.32 -35.14
C PHE A 48 -31.48 -1.74 -35.20
N ASP A 49 -31.81 -1.11 -36.33
CA ASP A 49 -33.20 -0.88 -36.72
C ASP A 49 -33.48 -1.45 -38.13
N GLN A 50 -34.60 -1.08 -38.75
CA GLN A 50 -34.96 -1.53 -40.09
C GLN A 50 -34.01 -0.99 -41.19
N THR A 51 -33.29 0.08 -40.92
CA THR A 51 -32.46 0.84 -41.87
C THR A 51 -30.97 0.69 -41.63
N ASN A 52 -30.53 0.63 -40.36
CA ASN A 52 -29.13 0.67 -39.94
C ASN A 52 -28.75 -0.47 -38.99
N LEU A 53 -27.50 -0.90 -39.09
CA LEU A 53 -26.74 -1.56 -38.04
C LEU A 53 -26.01 -0.47 -37.24
N TYR A 54 -26.21 -0.41 -35.93
CA TYR A 54 -25.55 0.52 -35.04
C TYR A 54 -24.37 -0.15 -34.33
N ILE A 55 -23.26 0.58 -34.19
CA ILE A 55 -22.05 0.14 -33.50
C ILE A 55 -21.62 1.25 -32.55
N ALA A 56 -21.32 0.88 -31.30
CA ALA A 56 -20.72 1.77 -30.32
C ALA A 56 -19.46 1.17 -29.69
N PHE A 57 -18.55 2.07 -29.35
CA PHE A 57 -17.35 1.80 -28.58
C PHE A 57 -17.16 2.85 -27.49
N ASP A 58 -16.73 2.40 -26.33
CA ASP A 58 -16.16 3.22 -25.25
C ASP A 58 -14.79 2.62 -24.93
N MET A 59 -13.73 3.37 -25.19
CA MET A 59 -12.34 2.98 -24.99
C MET A 59 -11.75 3.84 -23.88
N GLN A 60 -11.37 3.20 -22.77
CA GLN A 60 -10.41 3.83 -21.84
C GLN A 60 -9.05 3.78 -22.49
N ASP A 61 -8.50 4.96 -22.75
CA ASP A 61 -7.17 5.19 -23.31
C ASP A 61 -6.58 6.41 -22.59
N ILE A 62 -5.34 6.31 -22.15
CA ILE A 62 -4.72 7.30 -21.26
C ILE A 62 -3.81 8.29 -22.00
N ASN A 63 -3.49 7.98 -23.26
CA ASN A 63 -2.60 8.75 -24.12
C ASN A 63 -3.11 8.57 -25.56
N LEU A 64 -4.10 9.38 -25.93
CA LEU A 64 -4.74 9.40 -27.24
C LEU A 64 -3.71 9.86 -28.29
N THR A 65 -2.90 8.94 -28.76
CA THR A 65 -2.06 9.20 -29.91
C THR A 65 -2.86 8.93 -31.16
N SER A 66 -2.95 9.94 -31.99
CA SER A 66 -3.18 9.68 -33.38
C SER A 66 -2.19 10.49 -34.17
N PRO A 67 -1.44 9.84 -35.07
CA PRO A 67 -0.28 10.41 -35.72
C PRO A 67 -0.41 11.79 -36.42
N THR A 68 -1.55 12.40 -36.76
CA THR A 68 -2.92 11.87 -36.89
C THR A 68 -4.06 12.86 -36.46
N THR A 69 -4.26 14.13 -36.91
CA THR A 69 -5.26 15.08 -36.26
C THR A 69 -6.70 15.30 -36.82
N ARG A 70 -7.15 14.74 -37.97
CA ARG A 70 -8.59 14.49 -38.33
C ARG A 70 -8.79 13.57 -39.57
N ALA A 71 -9.44 12.42 -39.47
CA ALA A 71 -9.77 11.51 -40.59
C ALA A 71 -8.59 10.97 -41.43
N GLY A 72 -7.67 10.23 -40.79
CA GLY A 72 -6.55 9.54 -41.44
C GLY A 72 -6.82 8.08 -41.76
N ASP A 73 -5.78 7.36 -42.14
CA ASP A 73 -5.79 5.89 -42.13
C ASP A 73 -5.96 5.41 -40.68
N PRO A 74 -7.06 4.72 -40.32
CA PRO A 74 -7.36 4.41 -38.93
C PRO A 74 -6.27 3.56 -38.27
N VAL A 75 -5.62 2.65 -39.00
CA VAL A 75 -4.61 1.75 -38.40
C VAL A 75 -3.33 2.48 -37.98
N GLN A 76 -3.21 3.75 -38.33
CA GLN A 76 -2.14 4.63 -37.87
C GLN A 76 -2.47 5.26 -36.50
N GLY A 77 -3.73 5.50 -36.14
CA GLY A 77 -4.09 6.01 -34.80
C GLY A 77 -4.38 4.93 -33.78
N ASP A 78 -4.61 5.35 -32.54
CA ASP A 78 -5.48 4.60 -31.62
C ASP A 78 -6.81 4.33 -32.31
N ALA A 79 -7.15 3.06 -32.42
CA ALA A 79 -8.18 2.60 -33.33
C ALA A 79 -8.79 1.27 -32.91
N VAL A 80 -9.96 1.00 -33.48
CA VAL A 80 -10.67 -0.26 -33.36
C VAL A 80 -11.04 -0.75 -34.77
N ALA A 81 -10.78 -2.02 -35.01
CA ALA A 81 -11.19 -2.76 -36.19
C ALA A 81 -12.27 -3.78 -35.81
N VAL A 82 -13.43 -3.70 -36.45
CA VAL A 82 -14.53 -4.68 -36.31
C VAL A 82 -14.66 -5.46 -37.59
N PHE A 83 -14.80 -6.78 -37.44
CA PHE A 83 -14.95 -7.73 -38.52
C PHE A 83 -16.24 -8.50 -38.37
N PHE A 84 -16.93 -8.75 -39.48
CA PHE A 84 -18.10 -9.63 -39.53
C PHE A 84 -17.98 -10.61 -40.68
N ASP A 85 -18.10 -11.91 -40.40
CA ASP A 85 -18.32 -12.94 -41.41
C ASP A 85 -19.82 -13.23 -41.50
N ARG A 86 -20.39 -12.97 -42.68
CA ARG A 86 -21.82 -13.12 -42.97
C ARG A 86 -22.21 -14.55 -43.35
N MET A 87 -21.24 -15.48 -43.42
CA MET A 87 -21.45 -16.89 -43.83
C MET A 87 -20.56 -17.86 -43.01
N PRO A 88 -20.65 -17.87 -41.66
CA PRO A 88 -19.76 -18.68 -40.80
C PRO A 88 -19.93 -20.20 -40.98
N ASN A 89 -21.02 -20.67 -41.60
CA ASN A 89 -21.32 -22.10 -41.75
C ASN A 89 -20.67 -22.77 -42.99
N ARG A 90 -19.77 -22.07 -43.72
CA ARG A 90 -19.01 -22.66 -44.84
C ARG A 90 -17.86 -23.57 -44.34
N PRO A 91 -17.36 -24.52 -45.16
CA PRO A 91 -16.28 -25.43 -44.77
C PRO A 91 -15.04 -24.74 -44.19
N PHE A 92 -14.36 -25.37 -43.23
CA PHE A 92 -13.22 -24.79 -42.51
C PHE A 92 -12.12 -24.23 -43.42
N GLU A 93 -11.77 -24.95 -44.50
CA GLU A 93 -10.77 -24.50 -45.48
C GLU A 93 -11.21 -23.24 -46.24
N GLU A 94 -12.52 -23.04 -46.47
CA GLU A 94 -13.08 -21.83 -47.09
C GLU A 94 -13.22 -20.66 -46.09
N ARG A 95 -13.07 -20.92 -44.78
CA ARG A 95 -13.08 -19.88 -43.72
C ARG A 95 -11.70 -19.29 -43.44
N LYS A 96 -10.62 -19.89 -43.94
CA LYS A 96 -9.23 -19.39 -43.79
C LYS A 96 -8.93 -18.13 -44.60
N SER A 97 -9.80 -17.72 -45.52
CA SER A 97 -9.70 -16.42 -46.22
C SER A 97 -10.87 -15.50 -45.86
N ILE A 98 -10.55 -14.24 -45.61
CA ILE A 98 -11.47 -13.22 -45.10
C ILE A 98 -12.40 -12.74 -46.19
N TYR A 99 -11.79 -12.33 -47.30
CA TYR A 99 -12.36 -11.30 -48.14
C TYR A 99 -13.32 -11.83 -49.20
N GLY A 100 -13.67 -13.13 -49.20
CA GLY A 100 -14.82 -13.59 -50.00
C GLY A 100 -16.14 -13.03 -49.48
N HIS A 101 -16.33 -13.03 -48.15
CA HIS A 101 -17.64 -12.83 -47.53
C HIS A 101 -17.66 -11.85 -46.36
N ALA A 102 -16.50 -11.49 -45.79
CA ALA A 102 -16.43 -10.61 -44.63
C ALA A 102 -16.65 -9.11 -44.94
N LEU A 103 -17.02 -8.41 -43.88
CA LEU A 103 -17.03 -6.95 -43.72
C LEU A 103 -15.92 -6.57 -42.72
N ARG A 104 -15.22 -5.46 -42.98
CA ARG A 104 -14.26 -4.82 -42.07
C ARG A 104 -14.61 -3.34 -41.90
N ILE A 105 -14.56 -2.86 -40.66
CA ILE A 105 -14.78 -1.47 -40.27
C ILE A 105 -13.63 -1.07 -39.35
N ASP A 106 -12.78 -0.14 -39.76
CA ASP A 106 -11.75 0.44 -38.89
C ASP A 106 -12.18 1.86 -38.50
N VAL A 107 -11.95 2.27 -37.25
CA VAL A 107 -12.31 3.58 -36.67
C VAL A 107 -11.16 4.05 -35.79
N SER A 108 -10.73 5.32 -35.84
CA SER A 108 -9.69 5.89 -34.98
C SER A 108 -10.16 7.08 -34.15
N ALA A 109 -9.49 7.33 -33.03
CA ALA A 109 -9.72 8.49 -32.15
C ALA A 109 -9.69 9.82 -32.92
N SER A 110 -8.85 9.91 -33.96
CA SER A 110 -8.77 11.07 -34.84
C SER A 110 -9.90 11.22 -35.86
N GLY A 111 -10.96 10.41 -35.85
CA GLY A 111 -12.00 10.51 -36.88
C GLY A 111 -11.67 9.79 -38.17
N GLY A 112 -10.60 8.98 -38.22
CA GLY A 112 -10.36 8.06 -39.33
C GLY A 112 -11.41 6.97 -39.29
N ILE A 113 -12.06 6.70 -40.42
CA ILE A 113 -12.89 5.51 -40.60
C ILE A 113 -12.45 4.86 -41.90
N TYR A 114 -12.44 3.52 -41.99
CA TYR A 114 -12.39 2.77 -43.24
C TYR A 114 -13.46 1.67 -43.23
N TYR A 115 -14.08 1.44 -44.37
CA TYR A 115 -15.16 0.46 -44.55
C TYR A 115 -14.87 -0.38 -45.79
N GLY A 116 -14.78 -1.70 -45.63
CA GLY A 116 -14.39 -2.62 -46.70
C GLY A 116 -15.24 -3.89 -46.73
N ILE A 117 -15.69 -4.29 -47.92
CA ILE A 117 -16.50 -5.50 -48.14
C ILE A 117 -15.93 -6.29 -49.30
N GLY A 118 -15.82 -7.61 -49.14
CA GLY A 118 -15.32 -8.46 -50.21
C GLY A 118 -13.85 -8.15 -50.56
N GLY A 119 -13.26 -8.83 -51.55
CA GLY A 119 -11.87 -8.63 -51.95
C GLY A 119 -11.14 -9.92 -52.34
N ASN A 120 -9.83 -9.81 -52.59
CA ASN A 120 -8.96 -10.97 -52.81
C ASN A 120 -8.38 -11.45 -51.47
N GLU A 121 -7.69 -12.59 -51.44
CA GLU A 121 -7.18 -13.26 -50.21
C GLU A 121 -6.42 -12.35 -49.21
N LYS A 122 -5.94 -11.16 -49.62
CA LYS A 122 -5.11 -10.28 -48.77
C LYS A 122 -5.68 -8.89 -48.48
N ASN A 123 -6.61 -8.37 -49.29
CA ASN A 123 -7.12 -7.00 -49.12
C ASN A 123 -8.65 -6.91 -49.30
N PRO A 124 -9.36 -6.11 -48.47
CA PRO A 124 -10.76 -5.80 -48.70
C PRO A 124 -10.91 -4.80 -49.85
N THR A 125 -12.06 -4.81 -50.52
CA THR A 125 -12.45 -3.70 -51.41
C THR A 125 -12.93 -2.54 -50.54
N TRP A 126 -12.04 -1.56 -50.33
CA TRP A 126 -12.37 -0.32 -49.62
C TRP A 126 -13.42 0.49 -50.38
N LEU A 127 -14.41 1.01 -49.67
CA LEU A 127 -15.50 1.82 -50.21
C LEU A 127 -15.43 3.24 -49.67
N ALA A 128 -15.85 4.21 -50.50
CA ALA A 128 -15.96 5.61 -50.07
C ALA A 128 -17.03 5.75 -48.98
N LEU A 129 -16.70 6.49 -47.92
CA LEU A 129 -17.49 6.61 -46.69
C LEU A 129 -18.46 7.79 -46.72
N GLU A 130 -18.13 8.83 -47.49
CA GLU A 130 -18.92 10.05 -47.65
C GLU A 130 -19.81 9.94 -48.91
N PRO A 131 -21.10 10.32 -48.86
CA PRO A 131 -21.90 10.76 -47.70
C PRO A 131 -22.76 9.62 -47.11
N LEU A 132 -22.14 8.51 -46.69
CA LEU A 132 -22.80 7.20 -46.62
C LEU A 132 -22.84 6.52 -45.24
N LEU A 133 -22.23 7.13 -44.23
CA LEU A 133 -22.13 6.63 -42.85
C LEU A 133 -22.32 7.78 -41.87
N GLU A 134 -23.42 7.77 -41.12
CA GLU A 134 -23.57 8.64 -39.96
C GLU A 134 -22.68 8.09 -38.85
N HIS A 135 -21.77 8.92 -38.35
CA HIS A 135 -20.80 8.53 -37.34
C HIS A 135 -20.45 9.73 -36.48
N LYS A 136 -20.05 9.45 -35.25
CA LYS A 136 -19.64 10.48 -34.31
C LYS A 136 -18.61 9.93 -33.35
N ILE A 137 -17.53 10.68 -33.18
CA ILE A 137 -16.41 10.35 -32.31
C ILE A 137 -16.29 11.48 -31.29
N GLN A 138 -16.13 11.10 -30.04
CA GLN A 138 -15.94 11.99 -28.90
C GLN A 138 -14.64 11.61 -28.20
N LEU A 139 -13.77 12.61 -28.05
CA LEU A 139 -12.57 12.49 -27.23
C LEU A 139 -12.90 12.93 -25.81
N HIS A 140 -12.48 12.13 -24.84
CA HIS A 140 -12.53 12.46 -23.41
C HIS A 140 -11.10 12.82 -22.96
N GLY A 141 -10.45 13.71 -23.70
CA GLY A 141 -9.01 13.92 -23.65
C GLY A 141 -8.45 14.80 -24.78
N THR A 142 -7.12 14.95 -24.84
CA THR A 142 -6.37 15.78 -25.80
C THR A 142 -5.53 14.93 -26.76
N LEU A 143 -6.04 14.73 -27.98
CA LEU A 143 -5.36 13.99 -29.04
C LEU A 143 -3.93 14.52 -29.33
N ASN A 144 -2.92 13.71 -29.06
CA ASN A 144 -1.48 13.97 -29.17
C ASN A 144 -0.84 14.92 -28.15
N ASP A 145 -1.41 15.05 -26.95
CA ASP A 145 -0.69 15.67 -25.84
C ASP A 145 -0.21 14.61 -24.82
N PRO A 146 0.99 14.03 -24.98
CA PRO A 146 1.52 13.04 -24.03
C PRO A 146 1.93 13.68 -22.67
N SER A 147 1.40 14.86 -22.32
CA SER A 147 1.61 15.54 -21.06
C SER A 147 0.36 15.69 -20.19
N ASP A 148 -0.85 15.48 -20.74
CA ASP A 148 -2.06 15.24 -19.94
C ASP A 148 -2.36 13.73 -19.80
N VAL A 149 -3.54 13.41 -19.26
CA VAL A 149 -4.01 12.03 -19.10
C VAL A 149 -5.44 11.99 -19.59
N ASP A 150 -5.67 11.19 -20.61
CA ASP A 150 -6.98 11.04 -21.21
C ASP A 150 -7.85 10.09 -20.39
N ALA A 151 -9.16 10.32 -20.39
CA ALA A 151 -10.14 9.30 -19.99
C ALA A 151 -10.46 8.34 -21.16
N GLY A 152 -9.99 8.67 -22.36
CA GLY A 152 -10.09 7.87 -23.57
C GLY A 152 -10.99 8.48 -24.62
N TRP A 153 -11.67 7.65 -25.39
CA TRP A 153 -12.53 8.09 -26.48
C TRP A 153 -13.70 7.14 -26.69
N SER A 154 -14.78 7.67 -27.24
CA SER A 154 -15.95 6.90 -27.66
C SER A 154 -16.31 7.19 -29.10
N ALA A 155 -16.95 6.22 -29.74
CA ALA A 155 -17.34 6.32 -31.14
C ALA A 155 -18.61 5.55 -31.43
N GLU A 156 -19.50 6.17 -32.20
CA GLU A 156 -20.78 5.63 -32.63
C GLU A 156 -20.91 5.69 -34.14
N LEU A 157 -21.52 4.68 -34.73
CA LEU A 157 -21.74 4.56 -36.18
C LEU A 157 -23.12 3.96 -36.46
N ALA A 158 -23.82 4.54 -37.43
CA ALA A 158 -24.99 3.95 -38.07
C ALA A 158 -24.65 3.55 -39.51
N ILE A 159 -24.72 2.25 -39.78
CA ILE A 159 -24.32 1.62 -41.05
C ILE A 159 -25.58 1.14 -41.78
N PRO A 160 -25.99 1.76 -42.89
CA PRO A 160 -27.18 1.33 -43.61
C PRO A 160 -27.08 -0.14 -44.03
N TRP A 161 -28.12 -0.94 -43.82
CA TRP A 161 -28.11 -2.38 -44.18
C TRP A 161 -27.76 -2.61 -45.65
N GLN A 162 -28.17 -1.69 -46.53
CA GLN A 162 -27.83 -1.69 -47.96
C GLN A 162 -26.32 -1.65 -48.20
N ARG A 163 -25.57 -0.93 -47.35
CA ARG A 163 -24.11 -0.91 -47.39
C ARG A 163 -23.52 -2.25 -46.97
N VAL A 164 -24.15 -2.99 -46.06
CA VAL A 164 -23.72 -4.37 -45.70
C VAL A 164 -24.19 -5.42 -46.73
N GLY A 165 -24.85 -4.98 -47.81
CA GLY A 165 -25.34 -5.83 -48.90
C GLY A 165 -26.70 -6.50 -48.61
N ARG A 166 -27.52 -5.91 -47.73
CA ARG A 166 -28.84 -6.45 -47.32
C ARG A 166 -29.91 -5.36 -47.33
N ASN A 167 -31.18 -5.74 -47.41
CA ASN A 167 -32.30 -4.78 -47.41
C ASN A 167 -32.91 -4.54 -46.02
N GLY A 168 -32.30 -5.09 -44.96
CA GLY A 168 -32.74 -5.00 -43.57
C GLY A 168 -31.95 -5.93 -42.65
N PRO A 169 -32.27 -5.97 -41.35
CA PRO A 169 -31.58 -6.78 -40.35
C PRO A 169 -31.82 -8.29 -40.57
N PRO A 170 -30.80 -9.14 -40.40
CA PRO A 170 -30.91 -10.57 -40.68
C PRO A 170 -31.30 -11.36 -39.44
N LEU A 171 -32.57 -11.22 -39.06
CA LEU A 171 -33.15 -11.86 -37.88
C LEU A 171 -32.91 -13.38 -37.92
N ASP A 172 -32.45 -13.91 -36.78
CA ASP A 172 -32.15 -15.32 -36.52
C ASP A 172 -31.07 -15.96 -37.42
N GLU A 173 -30.40 -15.19 -38.29
CA GLU A 173 -29.20 -15.65 -38.99
C GLU A 173 -27.96 -15.57 -38.08
N GLU A 174 -27.10 -16.59 -38.15
CA GLU A 174 -25.82 -16.60 -37.48
C GLU A 174 -24.73 -15.95 -38.35
N TRP A 175 -24.10 -14.92 -37.82
CA TRP A 175 -22.84 -14.35 -38.29
C TRP A 175 -21.72 -14.79 -37.34
N SER A 176 -20.47 -14.53 -37.68
CA SER A 176 -19.41 -14.43 -36.68
C SER A 176 -18.75 -13.06 -36.72
N TYR A 177 -18.19 -12.62 -35.60
CA TYR A 177 -17.58 -11.32 -35.44
C TYR A 177 -16.22 -11.41 -34.73
N ASN A 178 -15.39 -10.43 -35.00
CA ASN A 178 -14.18 -10.18 -34.24
C ASN A 178 -14.05 -8.67 -34.02
N VAL A 179 -13.39 -8.29 -32.93
CA VAL A 179 -13.08 -6.91 -32.59
C VAL A 179 -11.62 -6.88 -32.20
N THR A 180 -10.87 -5.94 -32.75
CA THR A 180 -9.45 -5.76 -32.52
C THR A 180 -9.18 -4.32 -32.14
N ARG A 181 -8.56 -4.06 -30.98
CA ARG A 181 -8.06 -2.74 -30.62
C ARG A 181 -6.61 -2.60 -31.11
N ILE A 182 -6.29 -1.40 -31.58
CA ILE A 182 -4.98 -0.94 -32.01
C ILE A 182 -4.63 0.21 -31.06
N LEU A 183 -3.57 0.03 -30.29
CA LEU A 183 -3.00 0.98 -29.33
C LEU A 183 -1.70 1.52 -29.89
N ARG A 184 -1.53 2.83 -29.88
CA ARG A 184 -0.38 3.56 -30.40
C ARG A 184 0.09 4.53 -29.31
N GLY A 185 1.40 4.78 -29.21
CA GLY A 185 1.98 5.51 -28.08
C GLY A 185 2.66 4.57 -27.08
N ASP A 186 2.28 4.61 -25.80
CA ASP A 186 2.99 3.95 -24.69
C ASP A 186 3.14 2.42 -24.85
N ALA A 187 2.16 1.77 -25.48
CA ALA A 187 2.09 0.31 -25.55
C ALA A 187 2.54 -0.32 -26.88
N ASP A 188 2.42 0.46 -27.97
CA ASP A 188 2.31 0.03 -29.38
C ASP A 188 1.87 -1.44 -29.58
N ALA A 189 0.57 -1.70 -29.39
CA ALA A 189 0.03 -3.04 -29.26
C ALA A 189 -1.27 -3.25 -30.05
N ARG A 190 -1.53 -4.50 -30.42
CA ARG A 190 -2.81 -4.95 -30.95
C ARG A 190 -3.34 -6.10 -30.11
N TYR A 191 -4.62 -6.08 -29.75
CA TYR A 191 -5.30 -7.24 -29.17
C TYR A 191 -6.63 -7.54 -29.84
N SER A 192 -7.02 -8.81 -29.84
CA SER A 192 -8.19 -9.31 -30.57
C SER A 192 -9.15 -10.08 -29.68
N HIS A 193 -10.44 -10.04 -30.00
CA HIS A 193 -11.49 -10.80 -29.30
C HIS A 193 -11.47 -12.30 -29.65
N SER A 194 -10.95 -12.65 -30.84
CA SER A 194 -10.75 -14.04 -31.27
C SER A 194 -9.88 -14.85 -30.28
N PRO A 195 -10.19 -16.14 -30.02
CA PRO A 195 -9.36 -17.00 -29.17
C PRO A 195 -8.00 -17.33 -29.77
N ASP A 196 -7.91 -17.39 -31.11
CA ASP A 196 -6.66 -17.67 -31.82
C ASP A 196 -6.02 -16.34 -32.21
N ALA A 197 -5.26 -15.79 -31.27
CA ALA A 197 -4.58 -14.52 -31.44
C ALA A 197 -3.41 -14.57 -32.45
N VAL A 198 -3.16 -15.69 -33.14
CA VAL A 198 -2.14 -15.82 -34.20
C VAL A 198 -2.64 -15.29 -35.55
N ASP A 199 -3.96 -15.36 -35.79
CA ASP A 199 -4.61 -14.79 -36.97
C ASP A 199 -5.99 -14.19 -36.60
N ASP A 200 -5.97 -12.93 -36.14
CA ASP A 200 -7.15 -12.06 -35.92
C ASP A 200 -7.99 -11.91 -37.19
N MET A 201 -7.32 -12.14 -38.32
CA MET A 201 -7.79 -12.13 -39.68
C MET A 201 -8.19 -13.54 -40.18
N ASN A 202 -8.49 -14.50 -39.30
CA ASN A 202 -9.04 -15.80 -39.67
C ASN A 202 -10.53 -15.98 -39.25
N PRO A 203 -11.50 -15.86 -40.16
CA PRO A 203 -12.91 -16.07 -39.88
C PRO A 203 -13.29 -17.43 -39.27
N SER A 204 -12.43 -18.46 -39.32
CA SER A 204 -12.69 -19.73 -38.64
C SER A 204 -12.63 -19.64 -37.11
N THR A 205 -12.06 -18.56 -36.56
CA THR A 205 -11.78 -18.39 -35.12
C THR A 205 -12.68 -17.33 -34.45
N TRP A 206 -13.44 -16.58 -35.25
CA TRP A 206 -14.32 -15.49 -34.80
C TRP A 206 -15.54 -15.99 -34.01
N GLN A 207 -16.03 -15.16 -33.08
CA GLN A 207 -17.12 -15.51 -32.16
C GLN A 207 -18.49 -15.47 -32.83
N PRO A 208 -19.46 -16.34 -32.47
CA PRO A 208 -20.80 -16.34 -33.07
C PRO A 208 -21.66 -15.14 -32.62
N LEU A 209 -22.42 -14.61 -33.57
CA LEU A 209 -23.32 -13.46 -33.46
C LEU A 209 -24.70 -13.82 -33.99
N ILE A 210 -25.78 -13.45 -33.31
CA ILE A 210 -27.16 -13.61 -33.85
C ILE A 210 -27.98 -12.34 -33.61
N PHE A 211 -28.75 -11.91 -34.61
CA PHE A 211 -29.68 -10.79 -34.52
C PHE A 211 -31.07 -11.28 -34.06
N ARG A 212 -31.62 -10.65 -33.02
CA ARG A 212 -32.91 -11.02 -32.39
C ARG A 212 -33.91 -9.87 -32.49
N ALA A 213 -35.16 -10.21 -32.81
CA ALA A 213 -36.28 -9.30 -32.63
C ALA A 213 -36.78 -9.37 -31.17
N GLY A 214 -36.70 -8.26 -30.43
CA GLY A 214 -37.14 -8.19 -29.04
C GLY A 214 -36.32 -7.20 -28.21
N LEU A 215 -36.61 -7.16 -26.90
CA LEU A 215 -35.81 -6.46 -25.90
C LEU A 215 -34.64 -7.35 -25.42
N PRO A 216 -33.53 -6.78 -24.93
CA PRO A 216 -32.42 -7.56 -24.38
C PRO A 216 -32.83 -8.54 -23.28
N GLY A 217 -32.27 -9.76 -23.35
CA GLY A 217 -32.47 -10.82 -22.37
C GLY A 217 -31.38 -11.89 -22.48
N PHE A 218 -31.22 -12.70 -21.43
CA PHE A 218 -30.20 -13.74 -21.35
C PHE A 218 -30.70 -15.08 -21.95
N GLU A 219 -30.10 -15.53 -23.06
CA GLU A 219 -30.10 -16.96 -23.44
C GLU A 219 -28.78 -17.62 -22.99
N ALA A 220 -28.84 -18.85 -22.50
CA ALA A 220 -27.64 -19.64 -22.23
C ALA A 220 -27.06 -20.21 -23.54
N GLY A 221 -25.76 -20.00 -23.80
CA GLY A 221 -25.12 -20.59 -24.99
C GLY A 221 -23.85 -19.93 -25.52
N GLY A 222 -23.35 -18.85 -24.91
CA GLY A 222 -22.05 -18.25 -25.28
C GLY A 222 -22.01 -17.54 -26.64
N LYS A 223 -23.17 -17.21 -27.23
CA LYS A 223 -23.28 -16.40 -28.45
C LYS A 223 -23.57 -14.95 -28.11
N TYR A 224 -23.05 -14.00 -28.88
CA TYR A 224 -23.41 -12.60 -28.73
C TYR A 224 -24.77 -12.33 -29.41
N LEU A 225 -25.70 -11.73 -28.69
CA LEU A 225 -27.05 -11.44 -29.17
C LEU A 225 -27.20 -9.94 -29.42
N VAL A 226 -27.48 -9.56 -30.66
CA VAL A 226 -27.79 -8.18 -31.06
C VAL A 226 -29.30 -8.01 -31.09
N PHE A 227 -29.82 -6.97 -30.44
CA PHE A 227 -31.26 -6.69 -30.42
C PHE A 227 -31.61 -5.44 -31.22
N ALA A 228 -32.90 -5.30 -31.54
CA ALA A 228 -33.42 -4.08 -32.14
C ALA A 228 -33.35 -2.92 -31.15
N THR A 229 -33.15 -1.69 -31.65
CA THR A 229 -33.22 -0.46 -30.85
C THR A 229 -34.62 -0.28 -30.26
N SER A 230 -34.70 0.31 -29.07
CA SER A 230 -35.98 0.55 -28.41
C SER A 230 -36.69 1.73 -29.07
N PRO A 231 -37.99 1.64 -29.43
CA PRO A 231 -38.77 2.80 -29.86
C PRO A 231 -38.91 3.89 -28.79
N GLN A 232 -38.59 3.57 -27.52
CA GLN A 232 -38.62 4.51 -26.39
C GLN A 232 -37.28 5.23 -26.21
N ASN A 233 -36.16 4.54 -26.50
CA ASN A 233 -34.79 5.04 -26.47
C ASN A 233 -34.10 4.63 -27.79
N PRO A 234 -34.28 5.40 -28.88
CA PRO A 234 -33.56 5.14 -30.13
C PRO A 234 -32.07 5.47 -29.97
N VAL A 235 -31.21 4.82 -30.76
CA VAL A 235 -29.79 5.18 -30.87
C VAL A 235 -29.66 6.51 -31.61
N VAL A 236 -28.87 7.43 -31.04
CA VAL A 236 -28.59 8.78 -31.52
C VAL A 236 -27.09 8.91 -31.64
N VAL A 237 -26.57 9.04 -32.86
CA VAL A 237 -25.13 9.06 -33.13
C VAL A 237 -24.52 10.41 -32.72
N ASP A 238 -24.33 10.64 -31.43
CA ASP A 238 -23.82 11.87 -30.82
C ASP A 238 -22.45 11.72 -30.12
N GLY A 239 -22.00 10.48 -29.96
CA GLY A 239 -20.71 10.07 -29.42
C GLY A 239 -20.74 9.72 -27.93
N ALA A 240 -21.85 9.94 -27.23
CA ALA A 240 -21.96 9.77 -25.78
C ALA A 240 -22.63 8.44 -25.41
N ILE A 241 -21.82 7.43 -25.08
CA ILE A 241 -22.33 6.11 -24.71
C ILE A 241 -23.08 6.14 -23.36
N THR A 242 -24.42 6.19 -23.40
CA THR A 242 -25.27 6.16 -22.20
C THR A 242 -25.90 4.79 -21.95
N ASP A 243 -26.17 4.46 -20.68
CA ASP A 243 -26.83 3.19 -20.29
C ASP A 243 -28.30 3.11 -20.74
N GLY A 244 -28.94 4.25 -21.02
CA GLY A 244 -30.31 4.29 -21.54
C GLY A 244 -30.39 3.92 -23.02
N GLU A 245 -29.33 4.21 -23.77
CA GLU A 245 -29.22 3.98 -25.21
C GLU A 245 -28.54 2.66 -25.55
N TRP A 246 -27.48 2.33 -24.80
CA TRP A 246 -26.65 1.13 -24.96
C TRP A 246 -26.75 0.29 -23.68
N PRO A 247 -27.74 -0.62 -23.56
CA PRO A 247 -27.98 -1.37 -22.33
C PRO A 247 -26.78 -2.20 -21.90
N LEU A 248 -26.45 -2.21 -20.61
CA LEU A 248 -25.32 -2.98 -20.05
C LEU A 248 -25.34 -4.46 -20.45
N ALA A 249 -26.52 -5.07 -20.58
CA ALA A 249 -26.70 -6.46 -21.01
C ALA A 249 -26.29 -6.74 -22.48
N GLN A 250 -26.02 -5.69 -23.27
CA GLN A 250 -25.54 -5.78 -24.66
C GLN A 250 -24.08 -5.33 -24.81
N ARG A 251 -23.39 -4.96 -23.72
CA ARG A 251 -21.98 -4.53 -23.80
C ARG A 251 -21.04 -5.73 -23.65
N ILE A 252 -20.20 -5.95 -24.66
CA ILE A 252 -19.03 -6.81 -24.50
C ILE A 252 -17.92 -5.97 -23.86
N VAL A 253 -17.49 -6.36 -22.67
CA VAL A 253 -16.29 -5.81 -22.02
C VAL A 253 -15.08 -6.62 -22.45
N MET A 254 -14.10 -5.95 -23.04
CA MET A 254 -12.82 -6.53 -23.43
C MET A 254 -11.73 -5.97 -22.51
N ASN A 255 -11.24 -6.83 -21.63
CA ASN A 255 -10.02 -6.60 -20.85
C ASN A 255 -8.87 -7.36 -21.55
N PRO A 256 -7.74 -6.72 -21.85
CA PRO A 256 -6.63 -7.38 -22.53
C PRO A 256 -5.92 -8.36 -21.60
N SER A 257 -5.93 -9.64 -21.96
CA SER A 257 -5.10 -10.69 -21.35
C SER A 257 -3.79 -10.84 -22.12
N ALA A 258 -2.66 -11.06 -21.42
CA ALA A 258 -1.33 -11.31 -22.00
C ALA A 258 -1.34 -12.24 -23.24
N ASN A 259 -2.15 -13.29 -23.21
CA ASN A 259 -2.27 -14.30 -24.28
C ASN A 259 -2.93 -13.83 -25.59
N ARG A 260 -3.46 -12.60 -25.67
CA ARG A 260 -4.20 -12.09 -26.86
C ARG A 260 -3.53 -10.89 -27.54
N LEU A 261 -2.30 -10.61 -27.16
CA LEU A 261 -1.56 -9.41 -27.54
C LEU A 261 -0.52 -9.69 -28.60
N ARG A 262 -0.36 -8.73 -29.51
CA ARG A 262 0.76 -8.65 -30.45
C ARG A 262 1.42 -7.28 -30.31
N PRO A 263 2.75 -7.23 -30.06
CA PRO A 263 3.51 -6.01 -30.30
C PRO A 263 3.29 -5.59 -31.75
N LEU A 264 2.87 -4.35 -31.95
CA LEU A 264 2.94 -3.79 -33.28
C LEU A 264 4.42 -3.47 -33.57
N PRO A 265 4.86 -3.58 -34.83
CA PRO A 265 6.24 -3.23 -35.13
C PRO A 265 6.47 -1.69 -34.94
N PRO A 266 7.69 -1.16 -34.66
CA PRO A 266 7.92 0.29 -34.40
C PRO A 266 8.29 1.15 -35.63
N LEU A 267 7.65 2.31 -35.90
CA LEU A 267 8.07 3.16 -37.06
C LEU A 267 9.50 3.66 -36.84
N ALA A 268 10.13 4.08 -37.94
CA ALA A 268 11.29 4.95 -37.90
C ALA A 268 11.00 6.24 -37.09
N SER A 269 11.31 6.17 -35.80
CA SER A 269 11.34 7.27 -34.84
C SER A 269 12.78 7.78 -34.77
N GLU A 270 12.98 9.08 -34.97
CA GLU A 270 14.29 9.67 -34.71
C GLU A 270 14.60 9.59 -33.21
N ALA A 271 15.75 9.02 -32.87
CA ALA A 271 16.17 8.84 -31.49
C ALA A 271 16.22 10.19 -30.77
N ILE A 272 15.45 10.33 -29.69
CA ILE A 272 15.54 11.49 -28.79
C ILE A 272 16.93 11.44 -28.13
N PRO A 273 17.82 12.42 -28.40
CA PRO A 273 19.11 12.46 -27.71
C PRO A 273 18.88 12.82 -26.24
N THR A 274 19.77 12.38 -25.36
CA THR A 274 19.76 12.74 -23.94
C THR A 274 20.73 13.90 -23.64
N PRO A 275 20.35 15.18 -23.78
CA PRO A 275 20.98 16.24 -23.01
C PRO A 275 20.25 16.39 -21.67
N GLN A 276 20.96 16.90 -20.65
CA GLN A 276 20.32 17.45 -19.46
C GLN A 276 19.34 18.55 -19.92
N ARG A 277 18.03 18.33 -19.79
CA ARG A 277 17.03 19.36 -20.11
C ARG A 277 17.32 20.58 -19.22
N PRO A 278 17.49 21.79 -19.80
CA PRO A 278 17.62 23.00 -19.01
C PRO A 278 16.42 23.14 -18.05
N LEU A 279 16.67 23.64 -16.84
CA LEU A 279 15.58 23.97 -15.91
C LEU A 279 14.56 24.89 -16.60
N PRO A 280 13.25 24.68 -16.42
CA PRO A 280 12.24 25.53 -17.03
C PRO A 280 12.41 27.00 -16.58
N PRO A 281 12.11 27.98 -17.46
CA PRO A 281 12.26 29.39 -17.14
C PRO A 281 11.50 29.77 -15.85
N GLY A 282 12.23 30.30 -14.87
CA GLY A 282 11.67 30.67 -13.57
C GLY A 282 11.87 29.66 -12.43
N SER A 283 12.53 28.52 -12.66
CA SER A 283 12.93 27.62 -11.58
C SER A 283 13.89 28.31 -10.59
N THR A 284 13.60 28.18 -9.30
CA THR A 284 14.49 28.65 -8.20
C THR A 284 15.46 27.56 -7.71
N PHE A 285 15.38 26.36 -8.27
CA PHE A 285 16.14 25.19 -7.84
C PHE A 285 17.65 25.43 -8.00
N ARG A 286 18.39 25.54 -6.88
CA ARG A 286 19.85 25.68 -6.90
C ARG A 286 20.49 24.32 -6.64
N PRO A 287 20.87 23.55 -7.68
CA PRO A 287 21.57 22.30 -7.46
C PRO A 287 22.89 22.58 -6.71
N ARG A 288 23.08 21.91 -5.57
CA ARG A 288 24.45 21.68 -5.04
C ARG A 288 25.24 20.90 -6.09
N PRO A 289 26.58 20.87 -6.04
CA PRO A 289 27.37 19.91 -6.82
C PRO A 289 26.84 18.50 -6.56
N LEU A 290 26.15 17.96 -7.56
CA LEU A 290 25.11 16.97 -7.34
C LEU A 290 25.67 15.64 -7.87
N THR A 291 26.21 14.83 -6.96
CA THR A 291 26.95 13.60 -7.29
C THR A 291 26.14 12.65 -8.19
N PRO A 292 26.79 11.93 -9.13
CA PRO A 292 26.12 10.90 -9.92
C PRO A 292 25.48 9.84 -9.01
N ARG A 293 24.24 9.44 -9.30
CA ARG A 293 23.61 8.27 -8.65
C ARG A 293 24.44 7.05 -9.03
N ALA A 294 24.97 6.33 -8.04
CA ALA A 294 25.60 5.05 -8.30
C ALA A 294 24.54 4.10 -8.87
N PRO A 295 24.83 3.35 -9.96
CA PRO A 295 23.87 2.39 -10.50
C PRO A 295 23.57 1.34 -9.43
N ARG A 296 22.30 1.22 -9.03
CA ARG A 296 21.82 0.14 -8.17
C ARG A 296 21.31 -0.99 -9.06
N GLY A 297 21.75 -2.23 -8.82
CA GLY A 297 21.29 -3.40 -9.57
C GLY A 297 19.84 -3.77 -9.23
N ALA A 298 19.35 -4.90 -9.75
CA ALA A 298 18.05 -5.45 -9.36
C ALA A 298 17.93 -5.53 -7.82
N TYR A 299 16.72 -5.41 -7.29
CA TYR A 299 16.48 -5.61 -5.86
C TYR A 299 16.76 -7.08 -5.48
N GLN A 300 17.48 -7.29 -4.37
CA GLN A 300 17.85 -8.64 -3.87
C GLN A 300 17.42 -8.86 -2.41
N GLY A 301 16.57 -7.97 -1.87
CA GLY A 301 16.03 -8.12 -0.52
C GLY A 301 14.79 -9.01 -0.49
N ASP A 302 14.22 -9.17 0.71
CA ASP A 302 13.04 -10.02 0.93
C ASP A 302 11.80 -9.49 0.19
N SER A 303 10.92 -10.40 -0.21
CA SER A 303 9.53 -10.05 -0.54
C SER A 303 8.89 -9.35 0.66
N LEU A 304 8.20 -8.23 0.46
CA LEU A 304 7.53 -7.47 1.54
C LEU A 304 6.02 -7.52 1.39
N ILE A 305 5.31 -7.54 2.54
CA ILE A 305 3.87 -7.30 2.60
C ILE A 305 3.67 -5.93 3.25
N LEU A 306 3.29 -4.98 2.40
CA LEU A 306 3.02 -3.60 2.74
C LEU A 306 1.51 -3.42 3.00
N ALA A 307 1.12 -2.45 3.82
CA ALA A 307 -0.26 -1.99 3.88
C ALA A 307 -0.36 -0.47 4.04
N ASN A 308 -1.28 0.17 3.32
CA ASN A 308 -1.61 1.57 3.53
C ASN A 308 -2.18 1.78 4.94
N TYR A 309 -1.56 2.67 5.71
CA TYR A 309 -1.97 2.99 7.09
C TYR A 309 -2.33 4.47 7.24
N ARG A 310 -3.48 4.73 7.83
CA ARG A 310 -4.05 6.06 8.06
C ARG A 310 -3.91 6.45 9.53
N LEU A 311 -3.30 7.61 9.80
CA LEU A 311 -3.24 8.19 11.14
C LEU A 311 -4.56 8.89 11.51
N ASP A 312 -5.16 9.64 10.57
CA ASP A 312 -6.39 10.42 10.73
C ASP A 312 -7.67 9.57 10.63
N LEU A 313 -7.77 8.56 11.51
CA LEU A 313 -8.96 7.72 11.67
C LEU A 313 -10.22 8.53 12.06
N LEU A 314 -10.01 9.58 12.87
CA LEU A 314 -11.01 10.53 13.37
C LEU A 314 -10.73 11.95 12.81
N PRO A 315 -11.55 13.00 13.08
CA PRO A 315 -11.46 14.24 12.35
C PRO A 315 -10.24 15.04 12.80
N THR A 316 -9.44 15.45 11.84
CA THR A 316 -8.53 16.58 12.00
C THR A 316 -9.36 17.87 11.90
N PRO A 317 -8.93 18.99 12.49
CA PRO A 317 -9.63 20.25 12.29
C PRO A 317 -9.78 20.57 10.78
N GLY A 318 -10.96 21.03 10.39
CA GLY A 318 -11.30 21.29 8.98
C GLY A 318 -11.84 20.08 8.18
N ALA A 319 -11.70 18.85 8.66
CA ALA A 319 -12.26 17.66 8.01
C ALA A 319 -13.51 17.16 8.78
N PRO A 320 -14.75 17.50 8.35
CA PRO A 320 -15.95 17.03 9.05
C PRO A 320 -15.99 15.50 9.09
N LEU A 321 -16.36 14.94 10.24
CA LEU A 321 -16.69 13.52 10.39
C LEU A 321 -18.15 13.24 10.03
N TRP A 322 -19.01 14.23 10.17
CA TRP A 322 -20.44 14.15 9.94
C TRP A 322 -20.87 15.20 8.92
N ASP A 323 -21.87 14.88 8.12
CA ASP A 323 -22.53 15.84 7.24
C ASP A 323 -23.38 16.86 8.03
N ARG A 324 -24.05 17.76 7.32
CA ARG A 324 -24.93 18.79 7.91
C ARG A 324 -26.16 18.23 8.64
N HIS A 325 -26.46 16.94 8.47
CA HIS A 325 -27.57 16.22 9.11
C HIS A 325 -27.07 15.32 10.26
N GLY A 326 -25.76 15.26 10.49
CA GLY A 326 -25.13 14.46 11.53
C GLY A 326 -24.88 13.00 11.13
N ALA A 327 -24.99 12.65 9.85
CA ALA A 327 -24.64 11.33 9.33
C ALA A 327 -23.12 11.23 9.09
N THR A 328 -22.53 10.10 9.48
CA THR A 328 -21.09 9.81 9.30
C THR A 328 -20.63 9.86 7.83
N LEU A 329 -19.47 10.49 7.60
CA LEU A 329 -18.77 10.49 6.32
C LEU A 329 -17.81 9.30 6.15
N LEU A 330 -17.79 8.36 7.11
CA LEU A 330 -16.99 7.13 7.00
C LEU A 330 -17.75 6.02 6.27
N ALA A 331 -17.03 5.26 5.45
CA ALA A 331 -17.51 4.05 4.78
C ALA A 331 -17.54 2.81 5.69
N ALA A 332 -16.74 2.81 6.75
CA ALA A 332 -16.76 1.80 7.81
C ALA A 332 -16.37 2.41 9.17
N HIS A 333 -16.69 1.74 10.28
CA HIS A 333 -16.45 2.26 11.63
C HIS A 333 -15.49 1.37 12.43
N PRO A 334 -14.64 1.96 13.30
CA PRO A 334 -13.81 1.19 14.22
C PRO A 334 -14.68 0.31 15.12
N LEU A 335 -14.16 -0.85 15.53
CA LEU A 335 -14.87 -1.78 16.41
C LEU A 335 -15.34 -1.12 17.72
N GLY A 336 -14.53 -0.22 18.28
CA GLY A 336 -14.82 0.62 19.46
C GLY A 336 -15.40 2.01 19.16
N GLY A 337 -15.97 2.22 17.97
CA GLY A 337 -16.71 3.44 17.60
C GLY A 337 -15.87 4.70 17.45
N LEU A 338 -16.53 5.80 17.08
CA LEU A 338 -15.89 7.12 16.92
C LEU A 338 -15.77 7.86 18.27
N THR A 339 -15.24 7.16 19.28
CA THR A 339 -15.00 7.68 20.63
C THR A 339 -13.67 8.45 20.71
N PRO A 340 -13.44 9.32 21.73
CA PRO A 340 -12.16 10.01 21.92
C PRO A 340 -10.92 9.11 21.99
N ASP A 341 -11.09 7.80 22.24
CA ASP A 341 -10.04 6.77 22.27
C ASP A 341 -9.59 6.31 20.86
N THR A 342 -10.40 6.49 19.82
CA THR A 342 -9.99 6.20 18.43
C THR A 342 -9.32 7.38 17.72
N ALA A 343 -9.11 8.49 18.44
CA ALA A 343 -8.43 9.67 17.93
C ALA A 343 -6.97 9.37 17.55
N ALA A 344 -6.48 10.04 16.51
CA ALA A 344 -5.10 9.89 16.02
C ALA A 344 -4.04 10.14 17.11
N SER A 345 -4.32 10.99 18.10
CA SER A 345 -3.44 11.27 19.23
C SER A 345 -3.38 10.15 20.29
N ARG A 346 -4.09 9.03 20.12
CA ARG A 346 -4.22 7.97 21.15
C ARG A 346 -3.24 6.84 20.95
N VAL A 347 -2.55 6.48 22.02
CA VAL A 347 -1.71 5.27 22.05
C VAL A 347 -2.58 4.01 21.95
N GLY A 348 -3.77 4.01 22.58
CA GLY A 348 -4.77 2.93 22.51
C GLY A 348 -5.21 2.60 21.08
N ALA A 349 -5.68 3.61 20.32
CA ALA A 349 -6.06 3.46 18.90
C ALA A 349 -5.01 2.74 18.05
N HIS A 350 -3.73 3.05 18.27
CA HIS A 350 -2.63 2.47 17.53
C HIS A 350 -2.19 1.09 18.04
N THR A 351 -2.34 0.81 19.34
CA THR A 351 -1.87 -0.43 19.97
C THR A 351 -2.62 -1.65 19.42
N ASP A 352 -3.95 -1.60 19.38
CA ASP A 352 -4.76 -2.71 18.83
C ASP A 352 -4.50 -2.88 17.33
N ALA A 353 -4.44 -1.78 16.58
CA ALA A 353 -4.22 -1.80 15.13
C ALA A 353 -2.84 -2.36 14.75
N LEU A 354 -1.78 -1.99 15.47
CA LEU A 354 -0.42 -2.50 15.27
C LEU A 354 -0.30 -3.99 15.63
N SER A 355 -0.86 -4.39 16.77
CA SER A 355 -0.83 -5.79 17.23
C SER A 355 -1.54 -6.73 16.24
N ARG A 356 -2.69 -6.28 15.69
CA ARG A 356 -3.43 -7.01 14.64
C ARG A 356 -2.69 -7.03 13.31
N ALA A 357 -2.07 -5.91 12.91
CA ALA A 357 -1.29 -5.85 11.66
C ALA A 357 -0.08 -6.81 11.70
N GLY A 358 0.65 -6.86 12.83
CA GLY A 358 1.72 -7.83 13.04
C GLY A 358 1.21 -9.28 13.03
N ALA A 359 0.08 -9.55 13.70
CA ALA A 359 -0.55 -10.87 13.70
C ALA A 359 -1.09 -11.31 12.32
N ALA A 360 -1.47 -10.36 11.46
CA ALA A 360 -1.87 -10.61 10.08
C ALA A 360 -0.67 -10.83 9.13
N GLY A 361 0.56 -10.78 9.62
CA GLY A 361 1.77 -11.02 8.83
C GLY A 361 2.26 -9.83 8.01
N LEU A 362 1.83 -8.61 8.34
CA LEU A 362 2.29 -7.39 7.65
C LEU A 362 3.71 -7.01 8.09
N ASP A 363 4.55 -6.61 7.15
CA ASP A 363 5.94 -6.24 7.41
C ASP A 363 6.12 -4.74 7.53
N VAL A 364 5.39 -3.96 6.71
CA VAL A 364 5.50 -2.51 6.68
C VAL A 364 4.14 -1.85 6.59
N LEU A 365 3.91 -0.84 7.43
CA LEU A 365 2.81 0.10 7.32
C LEU A 365 3.28 1.36 6.59
N LEU A 366 2.66 1.64 5.44
CA LEU A 366 2.83 2.86 4.66
C LEU A 366 1.97 3.96 5.28
N VAL A 367 2.53 4.67 6.26
CA VAL A 367 1.85 5.67 7.09
C VAL A 367 1.60 6.94 6.27
N ARG A 368 0.34 7.25 5.98
CA ARG A 368 -0.08 8.50 5.33
C ARG A 368 0.41 9.70 6.15
N TRP A 369 1.31 10.49 5.57
CA TRP A 369 2.05 11.54 6.26
C TRP A 369 1.96 12.89 5.54
N PRO A 370 1.30 13.90 6.12
CA PRO A 370 1.02 15.16 5.42
C PRO A 370 2.29 15.98 5.14
N VAL A 371 2.46 16.38 3.88
CA VAL A 371 3.52 17.33 3.48
C VAL A 371 3.19 18.76 3.89
N ALA A 372 1.90 19.10 4.01
CA ALA A 372 1.45 20.38 4.57
C ALA A 372 1.93 20.53 6.02
N ARG A 373 2.78 21.54 6.30
CA ARG A 373 3.31 21.75 7.65
C ARG A 373 2.22 22.09 8.67
N ALA A 374 1.19 22.85 8.28
CA ALA A 374 0.06 23.16 9.17
C ALA A 374 -0.60 21.88 9.74
N ALA A 375 -0.87 20.89 8.88
CA ALA A 375 -1.46 19.61 9.31
C ALA A 375 -0.51 18.78 10.21
N ARG A 376 0.80 18.81 9.96
CA ARG A 376 1.77 18.20 10.89
C ARG A 376 1.75 18.87 12.26
N ASP A 377 1.78 20.19 12.29
CA ASP A 377 1.88 20.98 13.52
C ASP A 377 0.56 20.96 14.33
N GLU A 378 -0.58 20.79 13.67
CA GLU A 378 -1.92 20.72 14.28
C GLU A 378 -2.27 19.35 14.86
N TRP A 379 -1.91 18.26 14.18
CA TRP A 379 -2.28 16.90 14.62
C TRP A 379 -1.25 15.81 14.26
N GLY A 380 -0.55 15.93 13.13
CA GLY A 380 0.28 14.85 12.60
C GLY A 380 1.45 14.45 13.49
N LEU A 381 2.17 15.42 14.07
CA LEU A 381 3.29 15.16 15.00
C LEU A 381 2.82 14.35 16.21
N GLU A 382 1.67 14.70 16.76
CA GLU A 382 1.11 14.08 17.94
C GLU A 382 0.62 12.66 17.65
N ALA A 383 -0.02 12.46 16.50
CA ALA A 383 -0.43 11.14 16.05
C ALA A 383 0.75 10.19 15.80
N LEU A 384 1.80 10.67 15.14
CA LEU A 384 2.99 9.84 14.89
C LEU A 384 3.74 9.50 16.19
N ARG A 385 3.79 10.41 17.17
CA ARG A 385 4.34 10.12 18.52
C ARG A 385 3.54 9.04 19.25
N SER A 386 2.22 9.06 19.13
CA SER A 386 1.33 8.05 19.73
C SER A 386 1.45 6.68 19.04
N LEU A 387 1.57 6.64 17.71
CA LEU A 387 1.87 5.41 16.95
C LEU A 387 3.23 4.80 17.36
N VAL A 388 4.27 5.64 17.50
CA VAL A 388 5.60 5.18 17.95
C VAL A 388 5.56 4.67 19.40
N LEU A 389 4.84 5.33 20.29
CA LEU A 389 4.70 4.90 21.69
C LEU A 389 3.94 3.56 21.81
N ALA A 390 2.94 3.33 20.96
CA ALA A 390 2.26 2.04 20.84
C ALA A 390 3.22 0.94 20.35
N ALA A 391 4.03 1.23 19.33
CA ALA A 391 5.06 0.29 18.82
C ALA A 391 6.12 -0.05 19.89
N THR A 392 6.65 0.95 20.61
CA THR A 392 7.56 0.76 21.76
C THR A 392 6.94 -0.17 22.79
N SER A 393 5.70 0.11 23.20
CA SER A 393 5.01 -0.65 24.25
C SER A 393 4.75 -2.11 23.86
N LEU A 394 4.31 -2.35 22.61
CA LEU A 394 4.14 -3.71 22.08
C LEU A 394 5.47 -4.46 22.04
N SER A 395 6.56 -3.81 21.64
CA SER A 395 7.88 -4.45 21.55
C SER A 395 8.37 -5.00 22.91
N HIS A 396 8.05 -4.33 24.02
CA HIS A 396 8.35 -4.80 25.38
C HIS A 396 7.60 -6.07 25.77
N THR A 397 6.43 -6.33 25.19
CA THR A 397 5.67 -7.58 25.42
C THR A 397 6.16 -8.76 24.59
N GLY A 398 7.24 -8.58 23.82
CA GLY A 398 7.71 -9.57 22.84
C GLY A 398 6.79 -9.75 21.64
N ARG A 399 5.73 -8.91 21.53
CA ARG A 399 4.88 -8.85 20.34
C ARG A 399 5.69 -8.29 19.18
N ASP A 400 5.36 -8.81 18.02
CA ASP A 400 5.92 -8.40 16.75
C ASP A 400 5.08 -7.26 16.17
N VAL A 401 5.75 -6.26 15.59
CA VAL A 401 5.15 -4.99 15.16
C VAL A 401 5.68 -4.69 13.76
N PRO A 402 4.81 -4.33 12.78
CA PRO A 402 5.27 -3.91 11.46
C PRO A 402 6.20 -2.69 11.54
N LEU A 403 7.14 -2.60 10.61
CA LEU A 403 7.95 -1.40 10.42
C LEU A 403 7.11 -0.28 9.82
N LEU A 404 7.55 0.97 10.00
CA LEU A 404 6.84 2.18 9.57
C LEU A 404 7.62 2.87 8.45
N ALA A 405 6.94 3.16 7.34
CA ALA A 405 7.44 3.96 6.23
C ALA A 405 6.51 5.16 5.99
N PRO A 406 7.01 6.34 5.59
CA PRO A 406 6.14 7.45 5.22
C PRO A 406 5.57 7.24 3.81
N ARG A 407 4.24 7.35 3.69
CA ARG A 407 3.52 7.60 2.44
C ARG A 407 3.14 9.07 2.40
N LEU A 408 3.91 9.84 1.65
CA LEU A 408 3.82 11.29 1.60
C LEU A 408 2.49 11.72 0.98
N ASP A 409 1.69 12.44 1.76
CA ASP A 409 0.44 13.02 1.30
C ASP A 409 0.70 14.42 0.74
N LEU A 410 0.65 14.49 -0.59
CA LEU A 410 0.88 15.67 -1.42
C LEU A 410 -0.44 16.35 -1.86
N SER A 411 -1.58 15.97 -1.25
CA SER A 411 -2.86 16.66 -1.52
C SER A 411 -2.81 18.14 -1.10
N ALA A 412 -3.61 18.97 -1.77
CA ALA A 412 -3.58 20.41 -1.57
C ALA A 412 -3.97 20.80 -0.13
N GLY A 413 -3.08 21.51 0.54
CA GLY A 413 -3.27 21.97 1.92
C GLY A 413 -2.46 23.24 2.22
N PRO A 414 -2.72 23.94 3.35
CA PRO A 414 -2.10 25.23 3.63
C PRO A 414 -0.56 25.19 3.59
N GLY A 415 0.01 25.92 2.63
CA GLY A 415 1.47 26.02 2.38
C GLY A 415 1.97 25.24 1.15
N LEU A 416 1.22 24.24 0.69
CA LEU A 416 1.38 23.68 -0.66
C LEU A 416 0.66 24.60 -1.67
N GLN A 417 1.20 24.72 -2.87
CA GLN A 417 0.51 25.40 -3.96
C GLN A 417 -0.61 24.50 -4.51
N ALA A 418 -1.69 25.10 -5.03
CA ALA A 418 -2.78 24.35 -5.65
C ALA A 418 -2.29 23.55 -6.87
N ASP A 419 -1.38 24.14 -7.64
CA ASP A 419 -0.56 23.46 -8.64
C ASP A 419 0.80 23.14 -7.99
N LEU A 420 1.11 21.88 -7.72
CA LEU A 420 2.35 21.53 -7.00
C LEU A 420 3.58 21.76 -7.89
N ASP A 421 4.35 22.81 -7.65
CA ASP A 421 5.57 23.12 -8.42
C ASP A 421 6.88 22.66 -7.75
N LEU A 422 7.27 21.41 -8.05
CA LEU A 422 8.55 20.82 -7.61
C LEU A 422 9.77 21.37 -8.39
N THR A 423 9.59 22.31 -9.32
CA THR A 423 10.69 23.11 -9.87
C THR A 423 11.09 24.27 -8.94
N GLN A 424 10.33 24.51 -7.87
CA GLN A 424 10.68 25.45 -6.80
C GLN A 424 11.38 24.72 -5.65
N GLN A 425 12.54 25.25 -5.22
CA GLN A 425 13.29 24.67 -4.10
C GLN A 425 12.46 24.67 -2.80
N ALA A 426 11.67 25.72 -2.58
CA ALA A 426 10.81 25.86 -1.41
C ALA A 426 9.76 24.74 -1.29
N GLN A 427 9.17 24.29 -2.40
CA GLN A 427 8.22 23.17 -2.39
C GLN A 427 8.95 21.83 -2.17
N SER A 428 10.13 21.65 -2.78
CA SER A 428 11.00 20.49 -2.51
C SER A 428 11.42 20.41 -1.02
N GLU A 429 11.67 21.55 -0.38
CA GLU A 429 12.00 21.65 1.04
C GLU A 429 10.81 21.35 1.97
N LEU A 430 9.56 21.58 1.54
CA LEU A 430 8.37 21.11 2.27
C LEU A 430 8.29 19.58 2.27
N VAL A 431 8.48 18.95 1.11
CA VAL A 431 8.46 17.48 0.99
C VAL A 431 9.60 16.86 1.80
N TYR A 432 10.82 17.37 1.66
CA TYR A 432 11.95 16.89 2.46
C TYR A 432 11.75 17.16 3.96
N GLY A 433 11.12 18.28 4.34
CA GLY A 433 10.77 18.56 5.73
C GLY A 433 9.80 17.53 6.33
N ALA A 434 8.89 16.97 5.52
CA ALA A 434 8.02 15.87 5.95
C ALA A 434 8.82 14.58 6.22
N LEU A 435 9.70 14.19 5.29
CA LEU A 435 10.58 13.04 5.45
C LEU A 435 11.54 13.19 6.64
N PHE A 436 12.09 14.40 6.84
CA PHE A 436 12.94 14.74 7.97
C PHE A 436 12.17 14.57 9.28
N ASP A 437 11.00 15.21 9.44
CA ASP A 437 10.16 15.09 10.65
C ASP A 437 9.84 13.61 10.95
N PHE A 438 9.49 12.81 9.94
CA PHE A 438 9.22 11.38 10.11
C PHE A 438 10.46 10.61 10.60
N CYS A 439 11.63 10.85 10.01
CA CYS A 439 12.89 10.22 10.41
C CYS A 439 13.47 10.77 11.74
N GLN A 440 12.97 11.90 12.26
CA GLN A 440 13.24 12.32 13.64
C GLN A 440 12.41 11.53 14.64
N LEU A 441 11.12 11.30 14.34
CA LEU A 441 10.12 10.77 15.28
C LEU A 441 10.06 9.24 15.29
N VAL A 442 10.20 8.58 14.14
CA VAL A 442 10.21 7.11 14.04
C VAL A 442 11.65 6.62 14.23
N PRO A 443 11.99 5.99 15.37
CA PRO A 443 13.37 5.60 15.65
C PRO A 443 13.78 4.39 14.78
N PRO A 444 15.09 4.16 14.56
CA PRO A 444 15.57 3.18 13.59
C PRO A 444 15.02 1.76 13.77
N GLN A 445 14.75 1.33 15.01
CA GLN A 445 14.22 -0.02 15.28
C GLN A 445 12.81 -0.27 14.75
N PHE A 446 12.00 0.78 14.53
CA PHE A 446 10.64 0.72 13.97
C PHE A 446 10.54 1.29 12.56
N ARG A 447 11.65 1.79 11.98
CA ARG A 447 11.66 2.36 10.63
C ARG A 447 11.78 1.24 9.59
N ALA A 448 11.09 1.37 8.46
CA ALA A 448 11.27 0.52 7.30
C ALA A 448 12.62 0.80 6.60
N GLN A 449 13.70 0.38 7.25
CA GLN A 449 15.07 0.51 6.77
C GLN A 449 15.53 -0.84 6.21
N LEU A 450 15.49 -0.96 4.89
CA LEU A 450 15.91 -2.12 4.14
C LEU A 450 17.44 -2.19 4.06
N THR A 451 17.97 -3.40 3.88
CA THR A 451 19.41 -3.63 3.69
C THR A 451 19.69 -3.90 2.21
N ASP A 452 19.64 -2.84 1.41
CA ASP A 452 19.84 -2.85 -0.06
C ASP A 452 21.09 -2.02 -0.41
N GLY A 453 22.27 -2.62 -0.22
CA GLY A 453 23.56 -1.95 -0.39
C GLY A 453 24.26 -1.58 0.93
N PRO A 454 25.47 -0.97 0.88
CA PRO A 454 26.39 -0.81 2.02
C PRO A 454 25.93 0.18 3.10
N ARG A 455 24.72 0.72 2.97
CA ARG A 455 24.07 1.68 3.87
C ARG A 455 22.62 1.26 4.07
N GLY A 456 22.04 1.69 5.18
CA GLY A 456 20.60 1.54 5.39
C GLY A 456 19.82 2.32 4.34
N VAL A 457 18.79 1.68 3.77
CA VAL A 457 17.93 2.29 2.76
C VAL A 457 16.53 2.48 3.35
N VAL A 458 16.08 3.72 3.53
CA VAL A 458 14.71 3.98 4.00
C VAL A 458 13.72 3.86 2.84
N LEU A 459 12.66 3.08 3.04
CA LEU A 459 11.53 3.01 2.12
C LEU A 459 10.68 4.29 2.25
N VAL A 460 10.37 4.94 1.13
CA VAL A 460 9.50 6.13 1.09
C VAL A 460 8.53 6.02 -0.08
N ASP A 461 7.22 6.12 0.19
CA ASP A 461 6.19 6.24 -0.85
C ASP A 461 5.86 7.72 -1.08
N LEU A 462 5.92 8.17 -2.34
CA LEU A 462 5.55 9.54 -2.76
C LEU A 462 4.03 9.79 -2.76
N GLY A 463 3.23 8.79 -2.39
CA GLY A 463 1.78 8.87 -2.49
C GLY A 463 1.31 8.80 -3.94
N ASP A 464 0.13 9.31 -4.19
CA ASP A 464 -0.46 9.37 -5.52
C ASP A 464 -0.11 10.74 -6.15
N ALA A 465 0.27 10.75 -7.42
CA ALA A 465 0.72 11.98 -8.05
C ALA A 465 -0.44 12.98 -8.18
N PRO A 466 -0.35 14.19 -7.59
CA PRO A 466 -1.41 15.18 -7.69
C PRO A 466 -1.50 15.70 -9.13
N ASP A 467 -2.66 16.23 -9.49
CA ASP A 467 -2.90 16.83 -10.79
C ASP A 467 -3.54 18.22 -10.63
N PRO A 468 -2.93 19.30 -11.14
CA PRO A 468 -1.66 19.37 -11.88
C PRO A 468 -0.41 19.31 -10.99
N VAL A 469 0.71 18.86 -11.56
CA VAL A 469 2.06 18.93 -10.95
C VAL A 469 3.12 19.36 -11.96
N ARG A 470 4.06 20.21 -11.54
CA ARG A 470 5.27 20.55 -12.30
C ARG A 470 6.47 19.89 -11.66
N LEU A 471 7.27 19.19 -12.46
CA LEU A 471 8.34 18.32 -11.99
C LEU A 471 9.73 18.84 -12.37
N SER A 472 10.67 18.79 -11.42
CA SER A 472 12.11 18.88 -11.68
C SER A 472 12.72 17.47 -11.77
N PRO A 473 13.51 17.13 -12.81
CA PRO A 473 14.24 15.86 -12.86
C PRO A 473 15.22 15.64 -11.69
N ASP A 474 15.66 16.72 -11.03
CA ASP A 474 16.57 16.66 -9.88
C ASP A 474 15.88 16.55 -8.51
N PHE A 475 14.54 16.54 -8.47
CA PHE A 475 13.75 16.58 -7.23
C PHE A 475 14.12 15.46 -6.24
N LEU A 476 13.98 14.18 -6.65
CA LEU A 476 14.28 13.03 -5.78
C LEU A 476 15.74 13.03 -5.32
N ARG A 477 16.64 13.44 -6.22
CA ARG A 477 18.10 13.48 -6.00
C ARG A 477 18.52 14.51 -4.95
N TYR A 478 17.79 15.63 -4.88
CA TYR A 478 17.95 16.60 -3.80
C TYR A 478 17.47 16.03 -2.45
N LEU A 479 16.32 15.33 -2.42
CA LEU A 479 15.83 14.64 -1.21
C LEU A 479 16.82 13.55 -0.74
N GLU A 480 17.35 12.73 -1.66
CA GLU A 480 18.38 11.71 -1.41
C GLU A 480 19.65 12.33 -0.78
N GLN A 481 20.22 13.37 -1.40
CA GLN A 481 21.41 14.03 -0.85
C GLN A 481 21.17 14.67 0.52
N ARG A 482 19.98 15.23 0.76
CA ARG A 482 19.63 15.79 2.07
C ARG A 482 19.49 14.68 3.12
N CYS A 483 18.80 13.58 2.79
CA CYS A 483 18.63 12.44 3.69
C CYS A 483 19.97 11.77 4.03
N LEU A 484 20.84 11.57 3.04
CA LEU A 484 22.18 11.04 3.25
C LEU A 484 23.02 11.98 4.14
N GLY A 485 22.89 13.30 3.99
CA GLY A 485 23.60 14.28 4.79
C GLY A 485 23.09 14.39 6.24
N ASP A 486 21.78 14.29 6.46
CA ASP A 486 21.15 14.48 7.78
C ASP A 486 21.03 13.17 8.59
N PHE A 487 20.98 12.01 7.93
CA PHE A 487 20.75 10.69 8.56
C PHE A 487 21.75 9.60 8.16
N GLY A 488 22.58 9.80 7.13
CA GLY A 488 23.47 8.75 6.61
C GLY A 488 22.77 7.65 5.81
N LEU A 489 21.50 7.84 5.45
CA LEU A 489 20.64 6.86 4.79
C LEU A 489 20.50 7.13 3.29
N ASP A 490 20.38 6.05 2.53
CA ASP A 490 19.91 6.04 1.15
C ASP A 490 18.36 5.93 1.15
N ILE A 491 17.69 6.28 0.04
CA ILE A 491 16.22 6.16 -0.11
C ILE A 491 15.88 5.13 -1.21
N LEU A 492 14.84 4.32 -1.00
CA LEU A 492 14.15 3.54 -2.04
C LEU A 492 12.78 4.19 -2.29
N TRP A 493 12.55 4.65 -3.53
CA TRP A 493 11.33 5.37 -3.89
C TRP A 493 10.22 4.46 -4.40
N LEU A 494 9.08 4.51 -3.72
CA LEU A 494 7.79 3.97 -4.14
C LEU A 494 6.88 5.11 -4.62
N GLY A 495 5.94 4.84 -5.52
CA GLY A 495 4.88 5.77 -5.91
C GLY A 495 3.87 5.19 -6.89
N SER A 496 2.78 5.92 -7.14
CA SER A 496 1.81 5.56 -8.19
C SER A 496 2.46 5.61 -9.59
N ALA A 497 1.99 4.77 -10.52
CA ALA A 497 2.44 4.75 -11.92
C ALA A 497 2.45 6.12 -12.62
N LEU A 498 1.55 7.04 -12.24
CA LEU A 498 1.50 8.40 -12.77
C LEU A 498 2.78 9.22 -12.50
N TRP A 499 3.47 8.98 -11.37
CA TRP A 499 4.77 9.63 -11.09
C TRP A 499 5.85 9.21 -12.08
N ALA A 500 5.93 7.92 -12.37
CA ALA A 500 6.97 7.35 -13.21
C ALA A 500 6.72 7.61 -14.71
N ARG A 501 5.44 7.63 -15.15
CA ARG A 501 5.03 8.15 -16.46
C ARG A 501 5.40 9.63 -16.66
N ARG A 502 5.30 10.45 -15.60
CA ARG A 502 5.77 11.84 -15.58
C ARG A 502 7.30 11.99 -15.53
N GLY A 503 8.06 10.89 -15.61
CA GLY A 503 9.50 10.88 -15.74
C GLY A 503 10.29 10.79 -14.43
N LEU A 504 9.67 10.44 -13.29
CA LEU A 504 10.41 10.14 -12.07
C LEU A 504 11.06 8.73 -12.09
N PRO A 505 12.36 8.60 -11.77
CA PRO A 505 13.04 7.31 -11.67
C PRO A 505 12.79 6.66 -10.30
N LEU A 506 11.59 6.10 -10.13
CA LEU A 506 11.19 5.34 -8.94
C LEU A 506 11.83 3.96 -8.92
N ASP A 507 12.21 3.48 -7.73
CA ASP A 507 12.72 2.12 -7.53
C ASP A 507 11.57 1.08 -7.56
N ALA A 508 10.34 1.49 -7.23
CA ALA A 508 9.16 0.65 -7.22
C ALA A 508 7.90 1.43 -7.65
N VAL A 509 6.99 0.78 -8.38
CA VAL A 509 5.76 1.39 -8.90
C VAL A 509 4.54 0.52 -8.59
N ARG A 510 3.43 1.17 -8.24
CA ARG A 510 2.14 0.55 -7.92
C ARG A 510 0.99 1.18 -8.71
N THR A 511 -0.08 0.41 -8.95
CA THR A 511 -1.35 0.95 -9.46
C THR A 511 -2.01 1.87 -8.44
N ILE A 512 -2.95 2.70 -8.90
CA ILE A 512 -3.84 3.46 -8.01
C ILE A 512 -5.07 2.61 -7.66
N ASP A 513 -5.56 1.77 -8.57
CA ASP A 513 -6.87 1.13 -8.43
C ASP A 513 -6.89 -0.32 -7.93
N GLY A 514 -5.72 -0.88 -7.62
CA GLY A 514 -5.55 -2.29 -7.33
C GLY A 514 -5.06 -3.09 -8.53
N GLY A 515 -5.00 -4.41 -8.38
CA GLY A 515 -4.64 -5.35 -9.44
C GLY A 515 -3.15 -5.70 -9.52
N ALA A 516 -2.80 -6.36 -10.61
CA ALA A 516 -1.46 -6.86 -10.89
C ALA A 516 -0.42 -5.72 -11.00
N PRO A 517 0.88 -6.01 -10.79
CA PRO A 517 1.96 -5.03 -10.92
C PRO A 517 1.97 -4.27 -12.26
N VAL A 518 2.45 -3.00 -12.28
CA VAL A 518 2.58 -2.16 -13.50
C VAL A 518 3.98 -1.54 -13.70
N TYR A 519 4.55 -1.64 -14.91
CA TYR A 519 5.85 -1.06 -15.35
C TYR A 519 5.49 0.16 -16.18
N THR A 520 6.35 1.18 -16.15
CA THR A 520 6.14 2.46 -16.84
C THR A 520 7.36 2.91 -17.62
N ASN A 521 8.57 2.54 -17.18
CA ASN A 521 9.81 2.94 -17.85
C ASN A 521 10.92 1.87 -17.83
N GLY A 522 10.73 0.75 -17.12
CA GLY A 522 11.71 -0.34 -17.04
C GLY A 522 12.90 -0.03 -16.13
N ALA A 523 12.88 1.11 -15.42
CA ALA A 523 13.85 1.44 -14.39
C ALA A 523 13.41 0.96 -12.99
N GLU A 524 12.17 0.46 -12.87
CA GLU A 524 11.66 -0.13 -11.63
C GLU A 524 12.47 -1.38 -11.25
N ARG A 525 12.98 -1.41 -10.02
CA ARG A 525 13.79 -2.51 -9.46
C ARG A 525 12.94 -3.54 -8.71
N VAL A 526 11.68 -3.20 -8.42
CA VAL A 526 10.72 -3.96 -7.60
C VAL A 526 9.33 -3.87 -8.22
N THR A 527 8.65 -5.00 -8.30
CA THR A 527 7.27 -5.15 -8.76
C THR A 527 6.31 -5.30 -7.58
N ILE A 528 5.15 -4.65 -7.64
CA ILE A 528 4.21 -4.60 -6.51
C ILE A 528 2.79 -4.87 -6.99
N GLY A 529 2.18 -5.96 -6.49
CA GLY A 529 0.75 -6.21 -6.66
C GLY A 529 -0.05 -5.43 -5.62
N VAL A 530 -1.14 -4.79 -6.02
CA VAL A 530 -1.95 -3.96 -5.11
C VAL A 530 -3.30 -4.64 -4.88
N LEU A 531 -3.49 -5.20 -3.70
CA LEU A 531 -4.72 -5.87 -3.32
C LEU A 531 -5.65 -4.90 -2.59
N ARG A 532 -6.80 -4.60 -3.22
CA ARG A 532 -7.87 -3.77 -2.67
C ARG A 532 -9.12 -4.64 -2.45
N PRO A 533 -9.73 -4.66 -1.25
CA PRO A 533 -10.94 -5.46 -0.99
C PRO A 533 -12.21 -4.85 -1.60
N GLY A 534 -12.22 -3.53 -1.84
CA GLY A 534 -13.31 -2.75 -2.42
C GLY A 534 -13.07 -1.25 -2.21
N LEU A 535 -14.05 -0.42 -2.57
CA LEU A 535 -14.02 1.04 -2.47
C LEU A 535 -15.44 1.58 -2.24
N ASP A 536 -15.61 2.59 -1.41
CA ASP A 536 -16.87 3.31 -1.24
C ASP A 536 -16.61 4.80 -0.97
N GLU A 537 -16.70 5.60 -2.03
CA GLU A 537 -16.62 7.06 -1.99
C GLU A 537 -17.99 7.71 -2.25
N SER A 538 -19.09 6.95 -2.15
CA SER A 538 -20.46 7.42 -2.44
C SER A 538 -20.85 8.66 -1.63
N ARG A 539 -20.37 8.75 -0.38
CA ARG A 539 -20.58 9.88 0.55
C ARG A 539 -19.97 11.20 0.08
N THR A 540 -19.00 11.14 -0.84
CA THR A 540 -18.39 12.30 -1.51
C THR A 540 -18.77 12.38 -3.00
N GLY A 541 -19.71 11.56 -3.47
CA GLY A 541 -20.11 11.47 -4.88
C GLY A 541 -19.09 10.74 -5.78
N GLY A 542 -18.17 9.99 -5.18
CA GLY A 542 -17.13 9.22 -5.88
C GLY A 542 -17.54 7.78 -6.23
N GLN A 543 -16.56 6.97 -6.61
CA GLN A 543 -16.77 5.61 -7.09
C GLN A 543 -17.13 4.63 -5.97
N VAL A 544 -17.88 3.59 -6.31
CA VAL A 544 -18.10 2.41 -5.46
C VAL A 544 -17.62 1.15 -6.19
N VAL A 545 -16.82 0.33 -5.51
CA VAL A 545 -16.40 -1.01 -5.91
C VAL A 545 -16.82 -1.97 -4.80
N THR A 546 -17.82 -2.79 -5.08
CA THR A 546 -18.34 -3.83 -4.16
C THR A 546 -17.29 -4.90 -3.89
N ARG A 547 -17.28 -5.46 -2.67
CA ARG A 547 -16.32 -6.51 -2.27
C ARG A 547 -16.75 -7.93 -2.65
N ARG A 548 -18.04 -8.11 -2.98
CA ARG A 548 -18.68 -9.36 -3.43
C ARG A 548 -18.32 -10.57 -2.56
N GLY A 549 -18.42 -10.44 -1.24
CA GLY A 549 -18.24 -11.57 -0.33
C GLY A 549 -16.88 -12.27 -0.50
N PHE A 550 -15.80 -11.48 -0.62
CA PHE A 550 -14.41 -11.90 -0.91
C PHE A 550 -14.10 -12.35 -2.35
N GLU A 551 -15.06 -12.40 -3.28
CA GLU A 551 -14.78 -12.78 -4.68
C GLU A 551 -13.81 -11.81 -5.34
N GLU A 552 -14.05 -10.50 -5.22
CA GLU A 552 -13.22 -9.45 -5.85
C GLU A 552 -11.79 -9.48 -5.30
N LEU A 553 -11.67 -9.65 -3.98
CA LEU A 553 -10.40 -9.81 -3.27
C LEU A 553 -9.65 -11.07 -3.74
N SER A 554 -10.36 -12.19 -3.93
CA SER A 554 -9.74 -13.47 -4.32
C SER A 554 -9.29 -13.46 -5.78
N HIS A 555 -10.15 -12.99 -6.69
CA HIS A 555 -9.82 -12.85 -8.12
C HIS A 555 -8.67 -11.88 -8.35
N SER A 556 -8.68 -10.72 -7.65
CA SER A 556 -7.56 -9.77 -7.69
C SER A 556 -6.27 -10.41 -7.17
N PHE A 557 -6.32 -11.18 -6.09
CA PHE A 557 -5.15 -11.85 -5.53
C PHE A 557 -4.60 -12.95 -6.45
N ASP A 558 -5.45 -13.76 -7.07
CA ASP A 558 -5.04 -14.79 -8.03
C ASP A 558 -4.37 -14.16 -9.27
N ALA A 559 -4.93 -13.05 -9.78
CA ALA A 559 -4.34 -12.28 -10.88
C ALA A 559 -3.00 -11.62 -10.49
N ILE A 560 -2.87 -11.17 -9.24
CA ILE A 560 -1.62 -10.66 -8.68
C ILE A 560 -0.58 -11.78 -8.58
N LEU A 561 -0.92 -12.93 -8.00
CA LEU A 561 0.00 -14.08 -7.86
C LEU A 561 0.47 -14.62 -9.21
N ALA A 562 -0.42 -14.68 -10.21
CA ALA A 562 -0.08 -15.11 -11.56
C ALA A 562 0.94 -14.20 -12.27
N ALA A 563 1.13 -12.97 -11.78
CA ALA A 563 2.14 -12.02 -12.26
C ALA A 563 3.48 -12.09 -11.47
N GLU A 564 3.64 -13.05 -10.56
CA GLU A 564 4.81 -13.29 -9.69
C GLU A 564 5.46 -12.00 -9.12
N PRO A 565 4.75 -11.20 -8.30
CA PRO A 565 5.28 -9.94 -7.78
C PRO A 565 6.39 -10.15 -6.74
N ASP A 566 7.33 -9.21 -6.68
CA ASP A 566 8.30 -9.15 -5.60
C ASP A 566 7.61 -8.87 -4.26
N TRP A 567 6.74 -7.84 -4.22
CA TRP A 567 6.03 -7.38 -3.02
C TRP A 567 4.50 -7.34 -3.22
N LEU A 568 3.76 -7.40 -2.11
CA LEU A 568 2.31 -7.23 -2.04
C LEU A 568 1.98 -5.96 -1.26
N LEU A 569 1.05 -5.14 -1.74
CA LEU A 569 0.50 -3.98 -1.02
C LEU A 569 -0.99 -4.18 -0.76
N LEU A 570 -1.41 -4.18 0.49
CA LEU A 570 -2.81 -4.05 0.88
C LEU A 570 -3.22 -2.58 0.85
N ASP A 571 -4.17 -2.23 -0.02
CA ASP A 571 -4.86 -0.94 0.00
C ASP A 571 -6.28 -1.16 0.54
N SER A 572 -6.53 -1.08 1.84
CA SER A 572 -5.66 -0.58 2.93
C SER A 572 -5.79 -1.41 4.21
N TRP A 573 -4.95 -1.14 5.20
CA TRP A 573 -5.17 -1.68 6.55
C TRP A 573 -6.41 -1.05 7.20
N ASN A 574 -6.50 0.28 7.20
CA ASN A 574 -7.44 1.04 8.03
C ASN A 574 -8.02 2.34 7.40
N ASP A 575 -8.08 2.49 6.07
CA ASP A 575 -8.74 3.66 5.46
C ASP A 575 -10.28 3.55 5.45
N LEU A 576 -10.84 3.74 6.63
CA LEU A 576 -12.27 3.76 6.93
C LEU A 576 -13.08 4.81 6.15
N ARG A 577 -12.44 5.84 5.59
CA ARG A 577 -13.14 6.88 4.82
C ARG A 577 -13.50 6.41 3.42
N ARG A 578 -12.58 5.66 2.79
CA ARG A 578 -12.74 5.13 1.43
C ARG A 578 -13.29 3.70 1.40
N GLY A 579 -13.48 3.07 2.56
CA GLY A 579 -14.02 1.72 2.67
C GLY A 579 -13.12 0.66 2.06
N THR A 580 -11.79 0.91 2.03
CA THR A 580 -10.79 -0.01 1.48
C THR A 580 -10.14 -0.88 2.56
N GLU A 581 -10.55 -0.76 3.83
CA GLU A 581 -9.86 -1.38 4.95
C GLU A 581 -10.04 -2.91 5.01
N VAL A 582 -9.01 -3.60 5.51
CA VAL A 582 -9.09 -5.02 5.88
C VAL A 582 -9.09 -5.27 7.39
N MET A 583 -8.73 -4.29 8.23
CA MET A 583 -8.80 -4.45 9.68
C MET A 583 -10.23 -4.71 10.17
N VAL A 584 -10.36 -5.22 11.39
CA VAL A 584 -11.66 -5.42 12.05
C VAL A 584 -12.49 -4.13 12.13
N THR A 585 -13.70 -4.16 11.58
CA THR A 585 -14.70 -3.07 11.62
C THR A 585 -16.05 -3.58 12.12
N ARG A 586 -16.99 -2.66 12.39
CA ARG A 586 -18.34 -3.01 12.86
C ARG A 586 -19.19 -3.69 11.80
N GLU A 587 -19.05 -3.23 10.57
CA GLU A 587 -19.80 -3.67 9.40
C GLU A 587 -19.36 -5.05 8.93
N ARG A 588 -18.11 -5.45 9.21
CA ARG A 588 -17.45 -6.61 8.57
C ARG A 588 -16.84 -7.61 9.55
N GLY A 589 -16.87 -7.31 10.86
CA GLY A 589 -16.21 -8.11 11.88
C GLY A 589 -14.74 -8.36 11.56
N ALA A 590 -14.22 -9.52 11.96
CA ALA A 590 -12.82 -9.89 11.75
C ALA A 590 -12.56 -10.70 10.47
N ASP A 591 -13.53 -10.84 9.55
CA ASP A 591 -13.39 -11.78 8.44
C ASP A 591 -12.46 -11.29 7.32
N TYR A 592 -12.48 -9.99 7.00
CA TYR A 592 -11.49 -9.41 6.08
C TYR A 592 -10.08 -9.42 6.69
N GLU A 593 -9.95 -9.24 8.00
CA GLU A 593 -8.66 -9.32 8.73
C GLU A 593 -8.09 -10.75 8.66
N ARG A 594 -8.94 -11.75 8.94
CA ARG A 594 -8.61 -13.18 8.79
C ARG A 594 -8.26 -13.54 7.35
N ARG A 595 -9.03 -13.06 6.36
CA ARG A 595 -8.79 -13.34 4.94
C ARG A 595 -7.48 -12.70 4.47
N ALA A 596 -7.21 -11.44 4.84
CA ALA A 596 -5.94 -10.77 4.53
C ALA A 596 -4.74 -11.52 5.11
N ALA A 597 -4.83 -12.02 6.35
CA ALA A 597 -3.78 -12.85 6.95
C ALA A 597 -3.54 -14.17 6.20
N ILE A 598 -4.60 -14.82 5.70
CA ILE A 598 -4.50 -16.03 4.87
C ILE A 598 -3.82 -15.71 3.54
N LEU A 599 -4.24 -14.64 2.85
CA LEU A 599 -3.67 -14.22 1.56
C LEU A 599 -2.20 -13.78 1.73
N ALA A 600 -1.85 -13.12 2.83
CA ALA A 600 -0.48 -12.80 3.19
C ALA A 600 0.38 -14.07 3.35
N ALA A 601 -0.11 -15.08 4.07
CA ALA A 601 0.58 -16.37 4.21
C ALA A 601 0.69 -17.12 2.86
N GLN A 602 -0.34 -17.08 2.02
CA GLN A 602 -0.32 -17.66 0.67
C GLN A 602 0.64 -16.93 -0.26
N PHE A 603 0.80 -15.60 -0.18
CA PHE A 603 1.82 -14.87 -0.93
C PHE A 603 3.23 -15.34 -0.55
N VAL A 604 3.47 -15.57 0.74
CA VAL A 604 4.76 -16.09 1.23
C VAL A 604 5.03 -17.54 0.79
N ASN A 605 3.99 -18.40 0.75
CA ASN A 605 4.11 -19.82 0.42
C ASN A 605 3.12 -20.29 -0.66
N HIS A 606 3.14 -19.62 -1.83
CA HIS A 606 2.18 -19.88 -2.91
C HIS A 606 2.31 -21.28 -3.56
N ARG A 607 3.40 -22.00 -3.25
CA ARG A 607 3.64 -23.39 -3.72
C ARG A 607 3.30 -24.45 -2.67
N GLU A 608 2.68 -24.04 -1.55
CA GLU A 608 2.30 -24.91 -0.42
C GLU A 608 3.46 -25.80 0.09
N ALA A 609 4.70 -25.30 -0.02
CA ALA A 609 5.88 -26.09 0.27
C ALA A 609 5.93 -26.42 1.78
N PRO A 610 6.29 -27.67 2.15
CA PRO A 610 6.20 -28.15 3.52
C PRO A 610 7.19 -27.46 4.46
N VAL A 611 8.31 -26.97 3.92
CA VAL A 611 9.31 -26.19 4.65
C VAL A 611 9.65 -24.98 3.79
N VAL A 612 9.26 -23.80 4.26
CA VAL A 612 9.62 -22.49 3.68
C VAL A 612 10.03 -21.60 4.82
N ALA A 613 11.08 -20.82 4.60
CA ALA A 613 11.61 -19.93 5.60
C ALA A 613 11.75 -18.53 5.00
N ARG A 614 11.21 -17.55 5.71
CA ARG A 614 11.25 -16.15 5.35
C ARG A 614 12.14 -15.42 6.35
N VAL A 615 13.24 -14.83 5.90
CA VAL A 615 14.00 -13.94 6.76
C VAL A 615 13.22 -12.62 6.84
N ARG A 616 13.07 -12.10 8.05
CA ARG A 616 12.29 -10.86 8.28
C ARG A 616 13.16 -9.71 8.76
N ARG A 617 14.31 -10.02 9.35
CA ARG A 617 15.30 -9.06 9.80
C ARG A 617 16.65 -9.75 9.92
N LEU A 618 17.68 -9.14 9.35
CA LEU A 618 19.08 -9.46 9.60
C LEU A 618 19.73 -8.31 10.35
N GLU A 619 20.54 -8.63 11.35
CA GLU A 619 21.33 -7.67 12.11
C GLU A 619 22.79 -8.09 12.08
N ALA A 620 23.60 -7.36 11.31
CA ALA A 620 25.04 -7.54 11.19
C ALA A 620 25.77 -6.20 11.40
N PRO A 621 27.06 -6.21 11.76
CA PRO A 621 27.96 -5.11 11.48
C PRO A 621 28.03 -4.86 9.98
N ASN A 622 27.94 -3.61 9.52
CA ASN A 622 28.26 -3.26 8.13
C ASN A 622 29.78 -3.16 7.88
N ARG A 623 30.58 -3.31 8.94
CA ARG A 623 32.04 -3.23 8.97
C ARG A 623 32.63 -4.32 9.85
N VAL A 624 33.77 -4.87 9.45
CA VAL A 624 34.53 -5.82 10.26
C VAL A 624 36.03 -5.65 10.00
N VAL A 625 36.87 -5.93 11.00
CA VAL A 625 38.32 -5.97 10.79
C VAL A 625 38.69 -7.23 9.99
N ALA A 626 39.68 -7.17 9.10
CA ALA A 626 40.26 -8.34 8.45
C ALA A 626 40.63 -9.43 9.50
N GLY A 627 40.15 -10.66 9.29
CA GLY A 627 40.31 -11.77 10.25
C GLY A 627 39.47 -11.68 11.53
N GLY A 628 38.77 -10.56 11.76
CA GLY A 628 37.97 -10.32 12.95
C GLY A 628 36.64 -11.08 12.98
N PRO A 629 36.04 -11.27 14.17
CA PRO A 629 34.74 -11.93 14.32
C PRO A 629 33.58 -11.00 13.91
N LEU A 630 32.62 -11.56 13.20
CA LEU A 630 31.35 -10.98 12.83
C LEU A 630 30.23 -11.84 13.45
N ARG A 631 29.30 -11.22 14.18
CA ARG A 631 28.07 -11.88 14.67
C ARG A 631 26.89 -11.35 13.88
N VAL A 632 26.11 -12.25 13.32
CA VAL A 632 24.86 -11.94 12.62
C VAL A 632 23.71 -12.58 13.37
N ALA A 633 22.71 -11.78 13.72
CA ALA A 633 21.42 -12.28 14.21
C ALA A 633 20.38 -12.22 13.09
N ALA A 634 19.50 -13.22 13.01
CA ALA A 634 18.40 -13.28 12.06
C ALA A 634 17.09 -13.58 12.79
N ARG A 635 16.01 -12.87 12.42
CA ARG A 635 14.63 -13.23 12.78
C ARG A 635 14.04 -13.94 11.55
N VAL A 636 13.73 -15.22 11.69
CA VAL A 636 13.28 -16.07 10.57
C VAL A 636 11.89 -16.61 10.89
N VAL A 637 10.93 -16.35 10.02
CA VAL A 637 9.55 -16.87 10.10
C VAL A 637 9.49 -18.23 9.41
N ASN A 638 8.87 -19.20 10.07
CA ASN A 638 8.47 -20.44 9.42
C ASN A 638 7.18 -20.24 8.62
N ALA A 639 7.32 -20.11 7.30
CA ALA A 639 6.19 -20.01 6.38
C ALA A 639 5.79 -21.35 5.76
N GLY A 640 6.51 -22.43 6.10
CA GLY A 640 6.18 -23.79 5.68
C GLY A 640 4.98 -24.36 6.43
N LEU A 641 4.33 -25.36 5.84
CA LEU A 641 3.22 -26.08 6.46
C LEU A 641 3.64 -26.99 7.63
N ARG A 642 4.94 -27.31 7.78
CA ARG A 642 5.48 -28.13 8.88
C ARG A 642 6.18 -27.26 9.92
N PRO A 643 6.03 -27.56 11.23
CA PRO A 643 6.87 -26.96 12.27
C PRO A 643 8.34 -27.33 12.06
N TRP A 644 9.24 -26.47 12.53
CA TRP A 644 10.67 -26.77 12.65
C TRP A 644 10.97 -27.29 14.05
N ASP A 645 11.79 -28.34 14.09
CA ASP A 645 12.35 -28.92 15.30
C ASP A 645 13.73 -29.53 15.01
N ALA A 646 14.35 -30.13 16.03
CA ALA A 646 15.68 -30.75 15.91
C ALA A 646 15.76 -31.87 14.85
N SER A 647 14.65 -32.52 14.47
CA SER A 647 14.59 -33.55 13.43
C SER A 647 14.53 -32.98 12.01
N THR A 648 13.94 -31.79 11.84
CA THR A 648 13.95 -31.07 10.55
C THR A 648 15.34 -30.52 10.18
N GLY A 649 16.18 -30.27 11.19
CA GLY A 649 17.57 -29.82 11.00
C GLY A 649 17.71 -28.45 10.34
N VAL A 650 16.65 -27.63 10.32
CA VAL A 650 16.62 -26.30 9.69
C VAL A 650 17.63 -25.37 10.35
N ARG A 651 18.45 -24.69 9.56
CA ARG A 651 19.46 -23.70 9.98
C ARG A 651 19.53 -22.59 8.94
N ILE A 652 19.86 -21.37 9.38
CA ILE A 652 20.43 -20.36 8.48
C ILE A 652 21.95 -20.54 8.39
N ALA A 653 22.49 -20.36 7.20
CA ALA A 653 23.91 -20.48 6.87
C ALA A 653 24.39 -19.25 6.10
N ALA A 654 25.67 -18.90 6.23
CA ALA A 654 26.29 -17.75 5.57
C ALA A 654 27.66 -18.08 4.98
N THR A 655 27.98 -17.45 3.84
CA THR A 655 29.24 -17.63 3.09
C THR A 655 29.68 -16.28 2.51
N TRP A 656 31.00 -16.00 2.52
CA TRP A 656 31.54 -14.76 1.98
C TRP A 656 31.65 -14.79 0.46
N TYR A 657 31.38 -13.67 -0.19
CA TYR A 657 31.50 -13.41 -1.63
C TYR A 657 32.19 -12.06 -1.87
N GLY A 658 32.83 -11.89 -3.03
CA GLY A 658 33.39 -10.59 -3.44
C GLY A 658 32.31 -9.53 -3.71
N GLU A 659 32.74 -8.27 -3.90
CA GLU A 659 31.85 -7.11 -4.16
C GLU A 659 30.82 -7.36 -5.28
N GLY A 660 31.16 -8.16 -6.30
CA GLY A 660 30.23 -8.60 -7.34
C GLY A 660 30.79 -9.75 -8.19
N PRO A 661 30.00 -10.30 -9.12
CA PRO A 661 30.47 -11.26 -10.11
C PRO A 661 31.65 -10.71 -10.90
N ARG A 662 32.62 -11.57 -11.22
CA ARG A 662 33.81 -11.24 -12.04
C ARG A 662 33.76 -12.01 -13.35
N PRO A 663 34.40 -11.53 -14.43
CA PRO A 663 34.54 -12.33 -15.65
C PRO A 663 35.22 -13.66 -15.31
N LEU A 664 34.62 -14.77 -15.76
CA LEU A 664 35.27 -16.07 -15.80
C LEU A 664 36.47 -15.94 -16.75
N LEU A 665 37.67 -16.28 -16.30
CA LEU A 665 38.88 -16.19 -17.11
C LEU A 665 39.32 -17.58 -17.57
N ASP A 666 39.90 -17.66 -18.77
CA ASP A 666 40.61 -18.85 -19.24
C ASP A 666 42.01 -18.96 -18.63
N ASP A 667 42.73 -20.05 -18.92
CA ASP A 667 44.09 -20.30 -18.43
C ASP A 667 45.12 -19.23 -18.87
N ASN A 668 44.77 -18.39 -19.86
CA ASN A 668 45.58 -17.27 -20.35
C ASN A 668 45.17 -15.92 -19.73
N GLY A 669 44.21 -15.91 -18.80
CA GLY A 669 43.68 -14.71 -18.16
C GLY A 669 42.74 -13.87 -19.05
N GLN A 670 42.21 -14.43 -20.15
CA GLN A 670 41.25 -13.77 -21.02
C GLN A 670 39.80 -14.08 -20.59
N PRO A 671 38.85 -13.16 -20.73
CA PRO A 671 37.44 -13.43 -20.43
C PRO A 671 36.89 -14.54 -21.32
N VAL A 672 36.37 -15.61 -20.70
CA VAL A 672 35.61 -16.65 -21.39
C VAL A 672 34.32 -16.02 -21.91
N LEU A 673 34.10 -16.06 -23.22
CA LEU A 673 32.90 -15.47 -23.84
C LEU A 673 31.79 -16.52 -24.01
N ASP A 674 30.56 -16.13 -23.72
CA ASP A 674 29.36 -16.88 -24.08
C ASP A 674 29.28 -16.96 -25.62
N ARG A 675 29.22 -18.19 -26.14
CA ARG A 675 29.21 -18.49 -27.57
C ARG A 675 27.95 -18.00 -28.30
N THR A 676 26.92 -17.62 -27.57
CA THR A 676 25.60 -17.19 -28.06
C THR A 676 25.46 -15.67 -28.04
N THR A 677 25.92 -15.02 -26.97
CA THR A 677 25.75 -13.57 -26.76
C THR A 677 27.03 -12.76 -27.02
N GLY A 678 28.20 -13.42 -27.10
CA GLY A 678 29.50 -12.78 -27.27
C GLY A 678 29.98 -11.99 -26.05
N GLN A 679 29.26 -12.03 -24.93
CA GLN A 679 29.62 -11.32 -23.70
C GLN A 679 30.50 -12.17 -22.79
N PRO A 680 31.32 -11.55 -21.90
CA PRO A 680 32.03 -12.27 -20.85
C PRO A 680 31.06 -13.08 -19.98
N MET A 681 31.30 -14.38 -19.88
CA MET A 681 30.67 -15.21 -18.86
C MET A 681 31.11 -14.71 -17.49
N MET A 682 30.16 -14.50 -16.59
CA MET A 682 30.44 -13.99 -15.24
C MET A 682 30.37 -15.14 -14.22
N ALA A 683 31.34 -15.19 -13.32
CA ALA A 683 31.39 -16.10 -12.19
C ALA A 683 31.31 -15.30 -10.88
N ASP A 684 30.54 -15.81 -9.92
CA ASP A 684 30.45 -15.28 -8.55
C ASP A 684 30.99 -16.34 -7.56
N PRO A 685 32.30 -16.70 -7.62
CA PRO A 685 32.87 -17.65 -6.67
C PRO A 685 32.87 -17.03 -5.27
N PRO A 686 32.68 -17.84 -4.20
CA PRO A 686 32.76 -17.32 -2.86
C PRO A 686 34.20 -16.87 -2.54
N ALA A 687 34.33 -15.87 -1.67
CA ALA A 687 35.62 -15.45 -1.13
C ALA A 687 36.17 -16.46 -0.10
N ASN A 688 35.29 -17.31 0.46
CA ASN A 688 35.71 -18.52 1.16
C ASN A 688 34.74 -19.70 0.97
N ASP A 689 35.27 -20.92 0.90
CA ASP A 689 34.46 -22.14 0.83
C ASP A 689 33.85 -22.52 2.20
N GLN A 690 34.24 -21.82 3.26
CA GLN A 690 33.73 -22.05 4.61
C GLN A 690 32.28 -21.55 4.75
N ARG A 691 31.34 -22.48 4.83
CA ARG A 691 29.95 -22.21 5.17
C ARG A 691 29.77 -22.18 6.69
N TYR A 692 29.49 -20.99 7.23
CA TYR A 692 29.13 -20.82 8.63
C TYR A 692 27.65 -21.15 8.83
N THR A 693 27.29 -21.75 9.97
CA THR A 693 25.90 -22.15 10.24
C THR A 693 25.47 -21.80 11.66
N SER A 694 24.19 -21.50 11.80
CA SER A 694 23.52 -21.35 13.09
C SER A 694 23.27 -22.71 13.77
N GLY A 695 22.84 -22.66 15.03
CA GLY A 695 22.18 -23.79 15.68
C GLY A 695 20.85 -24.16 14.99
N PRO A 696 20.28 -25.35 15.26
CA PRO A 696 18.99 -25.74 14.71
C PRO A 696 17.88 -24.79 15.15
N LEU A 697 17.02 -24.40 14.21
CA LEU A 697 15.88 -23.51 14.44
C LEU A 697 14.64 -24.30 14.87
N SER A 698 13.75 -23.64 15.64
CA SER A 698 12.53 -24.24 16.17
C SER A 698 11.39 -23.25 16.13
N ALA A 699 10.36 -23.53 15.34
CA ALA A 699 9.19 -22.65 15.16
C ALA A 699 7.99 -23.43 14.62
N ALA A 700 6.81 -23.21 15.20
CA ALA A 700 5.54 -23.63 14.58
C ALA A 700 5.33 -22.91 13.23
N SER A 701 4.43 -23.42 12.38
CA SER A 701 4.03 -22.69 11.17
C SER A 701 3.48 -21.31 11.55
N GLY A 702 3.89 -20.27 10.83
CA GLY A 702 3.63 -18.86 11.12
C GLY A 702 4.51 -18.24 12.22
N ALA A 703 5.26 -19.03 13.01
CA ALA A 703 6.03 -18.52 14.14
C ALA A 703 7.46 -18.06 13.76
N VAL A 704 8.01 -17.16 14.57
CA VAL A 704 9.39 -16.66 14.44
C VAL A 704 10.36 -17.52 15.25
N SER A 705 11.47 -17.94 14.63
CA SER A 705 12.69 -18.39 15.32
C SER A 705 13.73 -17.28 15.27
N LEU A 706 14.49 -17.11 16.34
CA LEU A 706 15.75 -16.38 16.30
C LEU A 706 16.87 -17.32 15.86
N ALA A 707 17.83 -16.79 15.12
CA ALA A 707 19.03 -17.49 14.73
C ALA A 707 20.25 -16.59 14.92
N GLU A 708 21.39 -17.18 15.26
CA GLU A 708 22.66 -16.47 15.30
C GLU A 708 23.74 -17.25 14.54
N ILE A 709 24.58 -16.52 13.81
CA ILE A 709 25.77 -17.03 13.14
C ILE A 709 26.96 -16.23 13.65
N GLN A 710 28.00 -16.93 14.09
CA GLN A 710 29.33 -16.35 14.29
C GLN A 710 30.24 -16.82 13.15
N LEU A 711 30.98 -15.88 12.58
CA LEU A 711 31.89 -16.13 11.46
C LEU A 711 33.05 -15.14 11.50
N ASN A 712 34.19 -15.51 10.90
CA ASN A 712 35.35 -14.63 10.82
C ASN A 712 35.50 -14.07 9.39
N ALA A 713 36.09 -12.89 9.26
CA ALA A 713 36.44 -12.30 7.98
C ALA A 713 37.74 -12.93 7.42
N VAL A 714 37.69 -14.21 7.05
CA VAL A 714 38.82 -15.01 6.54
C VAL A 714 38.53 -15.65 5.18
N ASP A 715 39.57 -15.97 4.42
CA ASP A 715 39.51 -16.61 3.10
C ASP A 715 39.38 -18.15 3.16
N THR A 716 39.56 -18.85 2.04
CA THR A 716 39.58 -20.32 1.94
C THR A 716 40.70 -20.99 2.74
N ALA A 717 41.83 -20.33 2.95
CA ALA A 717 42.96 -20.85 3.74
C ALA A 717 42.80 -20.58 5.24
N GLY A 718 41.85 -19.73 5.62
CA GLY A 718 41.67 -19.24 6.99
C GLY A 718 42.50 -17.98 7.29
N GLU A 719 43.13 -17.38 6.29
CA GLU A 719 43.88 -16.13 6.40
C GLU A 719 42.94 -14.92 6.35
N PRO A 720 43.30 -13.76 6.95
CA PRO A 720 42.45 -12.57 6.94
C PRO A 720 42.05 -12.10 5.53
N LEU A 721 40.76 -11.84 5.30
CA LEU A 721 40.27 -11.23 4.06
C LEU A 721 40.95 -9.87 3.83
N ALA A 722 41.40 -9.63 2.59
CA ALA A 722 41.98 -8.36 2.20
C ALA A 722 41.00 -7.19 2.44
N PRO A 723 41.46 -5.99 2.85
CA PRO A 723 40.59 -4.84 3.03
C PRO A 723 39.83 -4.49 1.73
N GLY A 724 38.52 -4.26 1.84
CA GLY A 724 37.65 -4.05 0.67
C GLY A 724 36.18 -4.31 0.97
N ARG A 725 35.36 -4.38 -0.09
CA ARG A 725 33.93 -4.65 0.00
C ARG A 725 33.63 -6.10 -0.35
N TYR A 726 32.79 -6.71 0.47
CA TYR A 726 32.35 -8.09 0.35
C TYR A 726 30.84 -8.16 0.51
N ARG A 727 30.27 -9.29 0.11
CA ARG A 727 28.89 -9.66 0.39
C ARG A 727 28.89 -10.93 1.24
N LEU A 728 28.03 -10.97 2.22
CA LEU A 728 27.77 -12.16 3.03
C LEU A 728 26.42 -12.72 2.59
N ARG A 729 26.47 -13.83 1.84
CA ARG A 729 25.27 -14.46 1.28
C ARG A 729 24.67 -15.43 2.26
N PHE A 730 23.38 -15.28 2.53
CA PHE A 730 22.62 -16.15 3.40
C PHE A 730 21.85 -17.19 2.60
N SER A 731 21.75 -18.40 3.18
CA SER A 731 20.93 -19.49 2.67
C SER A 731 20.30 -20.21 3.84
N ILE A 732 19.14 -20.81 3.62
CA ILE A 732 18.48 -21.63 4.63
C ILE A 732 18.65 -23.09 4.20
N ILE A 733 19.10 -23.93 5.12
CA ILE A 733 19.43 -25.33 4.87
C ILE A 733 18.66 -26.22 5.84
N GLY A 734 18.26 -27.42 5.41
CA GLY A 734 17.62 -28.39 6.28
C GLY A 734 17.69 -29.81 5.72
N GLY A 735 18.06 -30.77 6.56
CA GLY A 735 18.40 -32.12 6.15
C GLY A 735 19.57 -32.19 5.15
N THR A 736 19.79 -33.39 4.61
CA THR A 736 20.76 -33.65 3.54
C THR A 736 20.09 -34.38 2.39
N THR A 737 20.42 -33.98 1.16
CA THR A 737 20.09 -34.69 -0.07
C THR A 737 21.34 -35.36 -0.61
N THR A 738 21.19 -36.55 -1.19
CA THR A 738 22.30 -37.26 -1.82
C THR A 738 22.39 -36.82 -3.28
N ARG A 739 23.53 -36.25 -3.68
CA ARG A 739 23.81 -35.80 -5.04
C ARG A 739 24.95 -36.63 -5.63
N ASN A 740 24.79 -37.05 -6.88
CA ASN A 740 25.87 -37.69 -7.63
C ASN A 740 26.77 -36.63 -8.25
N GLU A 741 28.02 -36.56 -7.78
CA GLU A 741 29.07 -35.70 -8.35
C GLU A 741 30.04 -36.52 -9.19
N PRO A 742 30.54 -36.02 -10.34
CA PRO A 742 31.58 -36.72 -11.09
C PRO A 742 32.87 -36.84 -10.27
N VAL A 743 33.50 -38.01 -10.32
CA VAL A 743 34.84 -38.23 -9.78
C VAL A 743 35.83 -37.66 -10.79
N LEU A 744 36.62 -36.66 -10.40
CA LEU A 744 37.60 -36.03 -11.27
C LEU A 744 38.94 -36.79 -11.25
N GLY A 745 39.66 -36.78 -12.37
CA GLY A 745 41.03 -37.30 -12.49
C GLY A 745 42.08 -36.36 -11.92
N GLU A 746 43.35 -36.78 -11.97
CA GLU A 746 44.49 -35.92 -11.61
C GLU A 746 44.68 -34.73 -12.59
N ASP A 747 44.06 -34.83 -13.77
CA ASP A 747 43.93 -33.81 -14.81
C ASP A 747 42.73 -32.87 -14.61
N GLY A 748 41.89 -33.11 -13.59
CA GLY A 748 40.67 -32.34 -13.33
C GLY A 748 39.45 -32.72 -14.19
N GLU A 749 39.60 -33.64 -15.14
CA GLU A 749 38.51 -34.07 -16.03
C GLU A 749 37.63 -35.16 -15.39
N PRO A 750 36.33 -35.26 -15.74
CA PRO A 750 35.46 -36.32 -15.22
C PRO A 750 35.93 -37.72 -15.64
N GLN A 751 36.32 -38.55 -14.66
CA GLN A 751 36.64 -39.95 -14.90
C GLN A 751 35.43 -40.67 -15.49
N THR A 752 35.66 -41.54 -16.47
CA THR A 752 34.61 -42.36 -17.08
C THR A 752 34.86 -43.85 -16.86
N ASP A 753 33.78 -44.61 -16.74
CA ASP A 753 33.82 -46.07 -16.63
C ASP A 753 34.24 -46.72 -17.96
N ARG A 754 34.43 -48.05 -17.96
CA ARG A 754 34.78 -48.81 -19.18
C ARG A 754 33.72 -48.77 -20.29
N ARG A 755 32.61 -48.06 -20.11
CA ARG A 755 31.52 -47.83 -21.08
C ARG A 755 31.36 -46.34 -21.43
N GLY A 756 32.29 -45.48 -21.02
CA GLY A 756 32.28 -44.04 -21.30
C GLY A 756 31.27 -43.25 -20.47
N ARG A 757 30.74 -43.80 -19.37
CA ARG A 757 29.81 -43.10 -18.47
C ARG A 757 30.60 -42.39 -17.36
N PRO A 758 30.27 -41.14 -16.97
CA PRO A 758 30.96 -40.49 -15.87
C PRO A 758 30.84 -41.32 -14.59
N VAL A 759 31.98 -41.65 -13.99
CA VAL A 759 32.06 -42.23 -12.66
C VAL A 759 31.56 -41.15 -11.70
N THR A 760 30.53 -41.47 -10.92
CA THR A 760 29.98 -40.54 -9.94
C THR A 760 30.13 -41.10 -8.54
N ARG A 761 30.37 -40.20 -7.58
CA ARG A 761 30.32 -40.48 -6.14
C ARG A 761 29.02 -39.91 -5.58
N GLU A 762 28.38 -40.63 -4.68
CA GLU A 762 27.32 -40.07 -3.85
C GLU A 762 27.93 -39.12 -2.82
N VAL A 763 27.49 -37.87 -2.83
CA VAL A 763 27.86 -36.84 -1.85
C VAL A 763 26.60 -36.39 -1.12
N GLN A 764 26.64 -36.43 0.20
CA GLN A 764 25.62 -35.84 1.06
C GLN A 764 25.81 -34.32 1.06
N VAL A 765 24.91 -33.58 0.42
CA VAL A 765 24.89 -32.11 0.43
C VAL A 765 23.70 -31.61 1.26
N PRO A 766 23.86 -30.55 2.07
CA PRO A 766 22.73 -29.93 2.76
C PRO A 766 21.68 -29.47 1.76
N THR A 767 20.41 -29.85 1.96
CA THR A 767 19.34 -29.37 1.07
C THR A 767 19.12 -27.89 1.37
N VAL A 768 19.32 -27.03 0.37
CA VAL A 768 18.93 -25.63 0.46
C VAL A 768 17.40 -25.59 0.44
N ILE A 769 16.80 -25.15 1.54
CA ILE A 769 15.39 -24.84 1.63
C ILE A 769 15.17 -23.53 0.87
N ALA A 770 14.14 -23.49 0.03
CA ALA A 770 13.78 -22.27 -0.68
C ALA A 770 13.50 -21.13 0.32
N THR A 771 14.29 -20.07 0.22
CA THR A 771 13.85 -18.73 0.62
C THR A 771 12.75 -18.28 -0.35
N GLN A 772 11.79 -17.51 0.14
CA GLN A 772 10.76 -16.91 -0.71
C GLN A 772 11.42 -16.11 -1.86
N GLY A 773 10.88 -16.21 -3.07
CA GLY A 773 11.41 -15.53 -4.26
C GLY A 773 12.65 -16.16 -4.90
N GLY A 774 13.33 -17.12 -4.25
CA GLY A 774 14.54 -17.77 -4.80
C GLY A 774 15.77 -16.85 -4.93
N GLY A 775 15.66 -15.61 -4.48
CA GLY A 775 16.75 -14.63 -4.46
C GLY A 775 17.83 -14.96 -3.42
N THR A 776 19.05 -14.50 -3.70
CA THR A 776 20.17 -14.56 -2.75
C THR A 776 20.14 -13.38 -1.79
N LEU A 777 19.89 -13.65 -0.53
CA LEU A 777 19.90 -12.64 0.53
C LEU A 777 21.35 -12.28 0.86
N ASP A 778 21.87 -11.19 0.28
CA ASP A 778 23.26 -10.74 0.42
C ASP A 778 23.35 -9.52 1.36
N LEU A 779 24.10 -9.61 2.46
CA LEU A 779 24.48 -8.44 3.28
C LEU A 779 25.84 -7.88 2.82
N PRO A 780 25.94 -6.61 2.41
CA PRO A 780 27.22 -6.00 2.10
C PRO A 780 27.98 -5.60 3.37
N ILE A 781 29.26 -5.98 3.42
CA ILE A 781 30.16 -5.75 4.56
C ILE A 781 31.46 -5.09 4.04
N GLU A 782 31.90 -4.03 4.71
CA GLU A 782 33.19 -3.38 4.48
C GLU A 782 34.26 -4.00 5.41
N VAL A 783 35.19 -4.76 4.84
CA VAL A 783 36.34 -5.34 5.56
C VAL A 783 37.43 -4.27 5.65
N LEU A 784 37.80 -3.90 6.88
CA LEU A 784 38.76 -2.86 7.19
C LEU A 784 40.15 -3.46 7.49
N ALA A 785 41.21 -2.75 7.10
CA ALA A 785 42.53 -3.02 7.62
C ALA A 785 42.56 -2.81 9.15
N PRO A 786 43.31 -3.61 9.94
CA PRO A 786 43.40 -3.46 11.39
C PRO A 786 43.73 -2.03 11.86
N GLU A 787 44.61 -1.34 11.14
CA GLU A 787 45.03 0.04 11.38
C GLU A 787 44.02 1.11 10.94
N ALA A 788 43.05 0.76 10.09
CA ALA A 788 41.99 1.64 9.61
C ALA A 788 40.70 1.54 10.44
N ALA A 789 40.57 0.50 11.27
CA ALA A 789 39.44 0.30 12.14
C ALA A 789 39.56 1.17 13.42
N PRO A 790 38.47 1.80 13.89
CA PRO A 790 38.48 2.52 15.15
C PRO A 790 38.72 1.54 16.30
N ALA A 791 39.63 1.89 17.23
CA ALA A 791 39.92 1.06 18.40
C ALA A 791 38.64 0.74 19.20
N TYR A 792 37.79 1.75 19.41
CA TYR A 792 36.49 1.59 20.06
C TYR A 792 35.39 2.20 19.18
N ALA A 793 34.35 1.42 18.92
CA ALA A 793 33.12 1.85 18.28
C ALA A 793 31.94 1.13 18.92
N ALA A 794 30.75 1.72 18.80
CA ALA A 794 29.52 1.11 19.30
C ALA A 794 28.35 1.44 18.37
N THR A 795 27.47 0.46 18.20
CA THR A 795 26.20 0.61 17.49
C THR A 795 25.07 0.27 18.44
N VAL A 796 24.16 1.21 18.66
CA VAL A 796 22.92 0.96 19.41
C VAL A 796 22.01 0.08 18.55
N LEU A 797 21.69 -1.11 19.04
CA LEU A 797 20.78 -2.06 18.40
C LEU A 797 19.32 -1.81 18.80
N SER A 798 19.10 -1.41 20.06
CA SER A 798 17.79 -1.08 20.60
C SER A 798 17.91 -0.10 21.77
N ALA A 799 16.96 0.83 21.89
CA ALA A 799 16.75 1.65 23.08
C ALA A 799 15.24 1.78 23.34
N ASP A 800 14.81 1.69 24.60
CA ASP A 800 13.42 1.78 25.06
C ASP A 800 12.97 3.22 25.35
N LEU A 801 13.47 4.20 24.58
CA LEU A 801 13.18 5.62 24.84
C LEU A 801 11.71 5.98 24.59
N PRO A 802 11.04 6.62 25.57
CA PRO A 802 9.74 7.25 25.36
C PRO A 802 9.77 8.32 24.26
N SER A 803 8.66 8.51 23.54
CA SER A 803 8.48 9.63 22.58
C SER A 803 8.08 10.95 23.26
N ARG A 804 7.74 10.91 24.55
CA ARG A 804 7.34 12.03 25.41
C ARG A 804 7.98 11.85 26.80
N LEU A 805 8.36 12.94 27.46
CA LEU A 805 9.05 12.93 28.76
C LEU A 805 8.64 14.13 29.60
N GLU A 806 8.26 13.92 30.85
CA GLU A 806 8.15 14.98 31.85
C GLU A 806 9.55 15.47 32.27
N THR A 807 9.70 16.79 32.37
CA THR A 807 10.96 17.42 32.78
C THR A 807 11.28 17.24 34.27
N GLY A 808 12.57 17.17 34.64
CA GLY A 808 13.02 17.01 36.03
C GLY A 808 12.79 15.61 36.65
N ARG A 809 12.60 14.58 35.82
CA ARG A 809 12.33 13.17 36.21
C ARG A 809 13.44 12.21 35.79
N LEU A 810 13.27 10.95 36.19
CA LEU A 810 14.17 9.84 35.87
C LEU A 810 13.34 8.67 35.32
N TYR A 811 13.44 8.42 34.03
CA TYR A 811 12.77 7.29 33.38
C TYR A 811 13.67 6.05 33.37
N PRO A 812 13.14 4.82 33.45
CA PRO A 812 13.93 3.61 33.21
C PRO A 812 14.47 3.62 31.78
N LEU A 813 15.70 3.12 31.59
CA LEU A 813 16.36 3.05 30.29
C LEU A 813 17.11 1.71 30.13
N THR A 814 16.80 0.98 29.08
CA THR A 814 17.46 -0.23 28.61
C THR A 814 17.99 0.00 27.20
N VAL A 815 19.31 0.00 27.05
CA VAL A 815 19.95 0.13 25.73
C VAL A 815 20.82 -1.09 25.48
N THR A 816 20.61 -1.73 24.33
CA THR A 816 21.49 -2.81 23.85
C THR A 816 22.41 -2.25 22.79
N LEU A 817 23.71 -2.39 23.00
CA LEU A 817 24.75 -1.93 22.08
C LEU A 817 25.63 -3.12 21.65
N ARG A 818 26.20 -3.02 20.45
CA ARG A 818 27.22 -3.95 19.94
C ARG A 818 28.55 -3.23 19.78
N ASN A 819 29.65 -3.89 20.15
CA ASN A 819 30.99 -3.37 19.90
C ASN A 819 31.39 -3.62 18.44
N ASP A 820 31.45 -2.56 17.66
CA ASP A 820 31.91 -2.59 16.26
C ASP A 820 33.36 -2.06 16.11
N GLY A 821 34.07 -1.89 17.23
CA GLY A 821 35.47 -1.48 17.27
C GLY A 821 36.45 -2.65 17.22
N ALA A 822 37.72 -2.35 16.99
CA ALA A 822 38.80 -3.35 16.92
C ALA A 822 39.22 -3.92 18.30
N GLN A 823 38.87 -3.26 19.40
CA GLN A 823 39.27 -3.63 20.77
C GLN A 823 38.05 -3.76 21.70
N PRO A 824 38.13 -4.57 22.78
CA PRO A 824 37.11 -4.56 23.82
C PRO A 824 36.92 -3.16 24.41
N TRP A 825 35.70 -2.78 24.76
CA TRP A 825 35.47 -1.48 25.42
C TRP A 825 36.23 -1.38 26.76
N PRO A 826 36.76 -0.20 27.12
CA PRO A 826 37.46 0.00 28.40
C PRO A 826 36.63 -0.41 29.62
N GLU A 827 37.32 -0.85 30.68
CA GLU A 827 36.69 -1.02 31.98
C GLU A 827 36.22 0.33 32.53
N GLY A 828 35.00 0.38 33.08
CA GLY A 828 34.37 1.63 33.52
C GLY A 828 33.67 2.44 32.41
N THR A 829 33.54 1.92 31.19
CA THR A 829 32.70 2.54 30.15
C THR A 829 31.22 2.52 30.55
N THR A 830 30.54 3.66 30.39
CA THR A 830 29.11 3.83 30.72
C THR A 830 28.28 4.22 29.50
N LEU A 831 26.97 4.06 29.58
CA LEU A 831 26.02 4.63 28.64
C LEU A 831 25.87 6.13 28.92
N GLY A 832 26.12 6.96 27.91
CA GLY A 832 25.93 8.40 27.95
C GLY A 832 24.66 8.86 27.25
N VAL A 833 24.03 9.89 27.80
CA VAL A 833 22.93 10.63 27.18
C VAL A 833 23.28 12.12 27.01
N ARG A 834 22.78 12.74 25.94
CA ARG A 834 22.80 14.20 25.72
C ARG A 834 21.50 14.67 25.08
N TYR A 835 21.02 15.83 25.49
CA TYR A 835 19.87 16.50 24.86
C TYR A 835 20.31 17.63 23.92
N GLU A 836 19.70 17.68 22.74
CA GLU A 836 19.89 18.76 21.76
C GLU A 836 18.56 19.25 21.23
N GLN A 837 18.38 20.56 21.09
CA GLN A 837 17.24 21.15 20.41
C GLN A 837 17.61 21.46 18.96
N VAL A 838 16.82 20.98 18.02
CA VAL A 838 17.02 21.18 16.58
C VAL A 838 15.83 21.87 15.94
N GLU A 839 16.10 22.69 14.93
CA GLU A 839 15.06 23.36 14.16
C GLU A 839 14.50 22.41 13.09
N ARG A 840 13.17 22.37 12.98
CA ARG A 840 12.48 21.68 11.89
C ARG A 840 12.63 22.45 10.58
N ILE A 841 12.66 21.73 9.46
CA ILE A 841 12.97 22.32 8.16
C ILE A 841 11.91 23.36 7.76
N ARG A 842 12.38 24.57 7.44
CA ARG A 842 11.57 25.69 6.95
C ARG A 842 12.02 26.06 5.53
N PRO A 843 11.10 26.18 4.55
CA PRO A 843 11.46 26.54 3.18
C PRO A 843 12.19 27.89 3.11
N ASN A 844 13.26 27.93 2.30
CA ASN A 844 14.15 29.08 2.12
C ASN A 844 14.91 29.56 3.38
N VAL A 845 14.90 28.78 4.47
CA VAL A 845 15.65 29.09 5.70
C VAL A 845 16.83 28.13 5.79
N ALA A 846 18.04 28.67 5.95
CA ALA A 846 19.23 27.85 6.19
C ALA A 846 19.10 27.16 7.57
N PRO A 847 19.38 25.84 7.69
CA PRO A 847 19.26 25.14 8.95
C PRO A 847 20.20 25.76 9.99
N SER A 848 19.66 26.10 11.16
CA SER A 848 20.44 26.52 12.31
C SER A 848 21.26 25.34 12.87
N ARG A 849 22.32 25.65 13.63
CA ARG A 849 23.09 24.61 14.33
C ARG A 849 22.27 24.07 15.50
N PRO A 850 22.30 22.75 15.77
CA PRO A 850 21.72 22.18 16.98
C PRO A 850 22.18 22.93 18.24
N ARG A 851 21.23 23.26 19.10
CA ARG A 851 21.48 23.84 20.42
C ARG A 851 21.61 22.70 21.42
N VAL A 852 22.82 22.44 21.88
CA VAL A 852 23.06 21.52 23.00
C VAL A 852 22.34 22.06 24.24
N LEU A 853 21.49 21.23 24.86
CA LEU A 853 20.75 21.56 26.08
C LEU A 853 21.49 21.08 27.33
N THR A 854 22.14 19.91 27.28
CA THR A 854 22.92 19.35 28.38
C THR A 854 24.33 18.96 27.92
N PRO A 855 25.34 18.88 28.83
CA PRO A 855 26.52 18.07 28.56
C PRO A 855 26.15 16.58 28.36
N TRP A 856 27.15 15.75 28.06
CA TRP A 856 27.00 14.30 28.20
C TRP A 856 26.86 13.94 29.68
N GLN A 857 25.86 13.12 30.00
CA GLN A 857 25.58 12.63 31.35
C GLN A 857 25.59 11.10 31.35
N SER A 858 26.06 10.47 32.42
CA SER A 858 25.95 9.02 32.57
C SER A 858 24.50 8.62 32.84
N ALA A 859 23.96 7.73 32.01
CA ALA A 859 22.62 7.19 32.12
C ALA A 859 22.61 5.76 32.67
N GLY A 860 23.72 5.03 32.65
CA GLY A 860 23.79 3.68 33.22
C GLY A 860 25.13 2.97 32.98
N ASP A 861 25.43 1.98 33.82
CA ASP A 861 26.65 1.18 33.71
C ASP A 861 26.51 0.06 32.67
N LEU A 862 27.65 -0.44 32.18
CA LEU A 862 27.73 -1.66 31.37
C LEU A 862 28.25 -2.84 32.21
N PRO A 863 27.82 -4.09 31.93
CA PRO A 863 28.16 -5.25 32.75
C PRO A 863 29.62 -5.74 32.64
N GLY A 864 30.49 -5.06 31.87
CA GLY A 864 31.91 -5.38 31.76
C GLY A 864 32.51 -5.06 30.38
N PRO A 865 33.83 -5.32 30.18
CA PRO A 865 34.50 -5.12 28.90
C PRO A 865 33.88 -6.01 27.82
N THR A 866 33.26 -5.38 26.82
CA THR A 866 32.54 -6.08 25.74
C THR A 866 33.47 -6.26 24.54
N ALA A 867 33.76 -7.51 24.15
CA ALA A 867 34.66 -7.84 23.05
C ALA A 867 34.11 -7.38 21.66
N PRO A 868 34.97 -7.19 20.64
CA PRO A 868 34.53 -6.93 19.26
C PRO A 868 33.49 -7.95 18.77
N GLY A 869 32.43 -7.46 18.12
CA GLY A 869 31.30 -8.27 17.65
C GLY A 869 30.33 -8.75 18.74
N ALA A 870 30.66 -8.59 20.03
CA ALA A 870 29.76 -8.91 21.13
C ALA A 870 28.79 -7.75 21.41
N SER A 871 27.67 -8.09 22.05
CA SER A 871 26.64 -7.13 22.47
C SER A 871 26.52 -7.13 23.99
N ALA A 872 26.25 -5.96 24.56
CA ALA A 872 25.92 -5.79 25.97
C ALA A 872 24.71 -4.85 26.12
N SER A 873 23.92 -5.08 27.16
CA SER A 873 22.81 -4.22 27.53
C SER A 873 23.15 -3.44 28.78
N SER A 874 23.03 -2.11 28.71
CA SER A 874 22.99 -1.26 29.89
C SER A 874 21.55 -1.17 30.40
N ARG A 875 21.39 -1.16 31.73
CA ARG A 875 20.14 -0.80 32.40
C ARG A 875 20.42 0.35 33.33
N GLY A 876 19.64 1.41 33.20
CA GLY A 876 19.95 2.69 33.81
C GLY A 876 18.73 3.58 33.96
N LYS A 877 18.99 4.88 34.11
CA LYS A 877 17.98 5.92 34.19
C LYS A 877 18.29 7.03 33.21
N LEU A 878 17.25 7.50 32.53
CA LEU A 878 17.27 8.65 31.65
C LEU A 878 16.95 9.92 32.46
N PRO A 879 17.92 10.78 32.80
CA PRO A 879 17.68 12.06 33.47
C PRO A 879 17.04 13.07 32.51
N THR A 880 15.94 13.71 32.92
CA THR A 880 15.31 14.80 32.16
C THR A 880 15.58 16.17 32.78
N GLY A 881 16.78 16.32 33.35
CA GLY A 881 17.41 17.57 33.78
C GLY A 881 18.87 17.65 33.33
N ASP A 882 19.55 18.74 33.65
CA ASP A 882 21.00 18.88 33.47
C ASP A 882 21.81 18.17 34.59
N ALA A 883 23.14 18.34 34.58
CA ALA A 883 24.03 17.65 35.51
C ALA A 883 23.92 18.19 36.95
N GLU A 884 23.42 19.41 37.09
CA GLU A 884 23.11 20.09 38.34
C GLU A 884 21.72 19.69 38.88
N GLY A 885 20.88 19.08 38.04
CA GLY A 885 19.53 18.62 38.35
C GLY A 885 18.42 19.61 38.00
N GLU A 886 18.74 20.70 37.29
CA GLU A 886 17.74 21.66 36.83
C GLU A 886 16.90 21.05 35.67
N PRO A 887 15.57 21.24 35.65
CA PRO A 887 14.71 20.64 34.63
C PRO A 887 15.05 21.11 33.20
N LEU A 888 14.96 20.20 32.23
CA LEU A 888 15.02 20.54 30.80
C LEU A 888 13.92 21.57 30.41
N PRO A 889 14.18 22.45 29.44
CA PRO A 889 13.16 23.36 28.93
C PRO A 889 12.03 22.59 28.24
N VAL A 890 10.79 22.98 28.56
CA VAL A 890 9.56 22.41 27.98
C VAL A 890 9.43 22.83 26.51
N ASP A 891 9.00 21.90 25.65
CA ASP A 891 8.87 22.14 24.21
C ASP A 891 7.59 22.96 23.90
N HIS A 892 7.70 24.29 23.97
CA HIS A 892 6.61 25.21 23.63
C HIS A 892 6.58 25.67 22.16
N ASP A 893 7.70 25.58 21.43
CA ASP A 893 7.79 25.99 20.01
C ASP A 893 7.64 24.77 19.09
N PRO A 894 6.54 24.62 18.32
CA PRO A 894 6.36 23.50 17.40
C PRO A 894 7.38 23.52 16.24
N GLY A 895 8.12 24.61 16.03
CA GLY A 895 9.24 24.69 15.10
C GLY A 895 10.53 24.00 15.57
N LEU A 896 10.59 23.57 16.84
CA LEU A 896 11.74 22.91 17.43
C LEU A 896 11.41 21.44 17.77
N LEU A 897 12.44 20.60 17.78
CA LEU A 897 12.38 19.23 18.29
C LEU A 897 13.53 19.03 19.27
N THR A 898 13.23 18.47 20.44
CA THR A 898 14.26 18.00 21.36
C THR A 898 14.66 16.58 20.96
N ARG A 899 15.96 16.35 20.75
CA ARG A 899 16.58 15.05 20.46
C ARG A 899 17.29 14.51 21.68
N ILE A 900 17.17 13.21 21.87
CA ILE A 900 18.05 12.43 22.77
C ILE A 900 19.13 11.79 21.92
N HIS A 901 20.38 12.01 22.28
CA HIS A 901 21.55 11.34 21.72
C HIS A 901 22.07 10.31 22.70
N LEU A 902 22.37 9.10 22.21
CA LEU A 902 23.02 8.04 22.99
C LEU A 902 24.45 7.81 22.48
N ALA A 903 25.39 7.64 23.41
CA ALA A 903 26.77 7.25 23.11
C ALA A 903 27.33 6.36 24.23
N LEU A 904 28.50 5.77 24.02
CA LEU A 904 29.30 5.23 25.12
C LEU A 904 30.28 6.28 25.61
N LEU A 905 30.38 6.46 26.93
CA LEU A 905 31.35 7.35 27.57
C LEU A 905 32.52 6.54 28.11
N ASP A 906 33.73 7.04 27.90
CA ASP A 906 34.92 6.54 28.59
C ASP A 906 34.90 6.90 30.10
N PRO A 907 35.82 6.36 30.91
CA PRO A 907 35.91 6.69 32.34
C PRO A 907 36.18 8.18 32.68
N SER A 908 36.44 9.03 31.68
CA SER A 908 36.54 10.49 31.83
C SER A 908 35.24 11.24 31.47
N GLY A 909 34.19 10.51 31.08
CA GLY A 909 32.90 11.06 30.68
C GLY A 909 32.85 11.55 29.23
N GLN A 910 33.83 11.20 28.39
CA GLN A 910 33.87 11.62 26.98
C GLN A 910 33.35 10.53 26.04
N PRO A 911 32.61 10.89 24.97
CA PRO A 911 32.06 9.91 24.03
C PRO A 911 33.15 9.20 23.23
N LEU A 912 33.03 7.88 23.07
CA LEU A 912 33.96 7.08 22.28
C LEU A 912 33.94 7.50 20.80
N PRO A 913 35.12 7.61 20.13
CA PRO A 913 35.29 8.41 18.91
C PRO A 913 34.60 7.87 17.64
N ALA A 914 34.04 6.67 17.67
CA ALA A 914 33.35 6.06 16.53
C ALA A 914 32.01 5.39 16.92
N THR A 915 31.35 5.85 17.99
CA THR A 915 29.95 5.45 18.25
C THR A 915 29.05 6.01 17.14
N LEU A 916 28.28 5.14 16.47
CA LEU A 916 27.29 5.59 15.49
C LEU A 916 26.23 6.45 16.20
N PRO A 917 25.91 7.66 15.69
CA PRO A 917 25.00 8.57 16.37
C PRO A 917 23.57 8.03 16.30
N TRP A 918 23.16 7.34 17.36
CA TRP A 918 21.77 7.00 17.58
C TRP A 918 21.08 8.21 18.22
N PHE A 919 19.95 8.63 17.65
CA PHE A 919 19.10 9.66 18.22
C PHE A 919 17.62 9.42 17.94
N GLN A 920 16.78 9.98 18.81
CA GLN A 920 15.32 9.99 18.68
C GLN A 920 14.81 11.37 19.09
N ALA A 921 13.87 11.94 18.34
CA ALA A 921 13.16 13.13 18.78
C ALA A 921 12.07 12.76 19.79
N VAL A 922 11.99 13.54 20.85
CA VAL A 922 11.04 13.44 21.94
C VAL A 922 10.30 14.77 22.11
N GLN A 923 9.28 14.76 22.96
CA GLN A 923 8.64 15.97 23.46
C GLN A 923 8.91 16.10 24.95
N ILE A 924 9.47 17.23 25.38
CA ILE A 924 9.60 17.58 26.79
C ILE A 924 8.31 18.27 27.25
N LEU A 925 7.64 17.66 28.23
CA LEU A 925 6.42 18.11 28.88
C LEU A 925 6.74 18.82 30.20
N ASP A 926 5.90 19.77 30.59
CA ASP A 926 5.91 20.37 31.92
C ASP A 926 5.41 19.39 32.98
N ARG A 927 4.39 18.60 32.66
CA ARG A 927 3.79 17.57 33.53
C ARG A 927 3.10 16.48 32.73
N ASP A 928 3.32 15.21 33.07
CA ASP A 928 2.45 14.10 32.66
C ASP A 928 1.48 13.77 33.81
N TRP A 929 0.19 13.95 33.58
CA TRP A 929 -0.85 13.62 34.57
C TRP A 929 -1.06 12.11 34.74
N GLY A 930 -0.57 11.31 33.79
CA GLY A 930 -0.38 9.86 33.89
C GLY A 930 -1.55 9.10 34.51
N SER A 931 -2.63 8.91 33.76
CA SER A 931 -3.80 8.14 34.20
C SER A 931 -3.90 6.79 33.48
N GLY A 932 -3.99 5.73 34.26
CA GLY A 932 -4.38 4.39 33.81
C GLY A 932 -5.81 4.07 34.26
N LEU A 933 -6.73 3.87 33.32
CA LEU A 933 -8.06 3.31 33.59
C LEU A 933 -8.15 1.92 32.99
N VAL A 934 -8.40 0.92 33.83
CA VAL A 934 -8.55 -0.48 33.42
C VAL A 934 -9.77 -1.11 34.10
N ASN A 935 -10.28 -2.21 33.52
CA ASN A 935 -11.34 -3.04 34.11
C ASN A 935 -12.59 -2.26 34.55
N LEU A 936 -13.32 -1.65 33.61
CA LEU A 936 -14.63 -1.06 33.86
C LEU A 936 -15.69 -2.15 34.09
N ALA A 937 -15.98 -2.42 35.36
CA ALA A 937 -17.03 -3.31 35.82
C ALA A 937 -18.38 -2.58 35.83
N LEU A 938 -19.32 -3.08 35.03
CA LEU A 938 -20.74 -2.69 34.99
C LEU A 938 -21.53 -3.95 34.55
N ALA A 939 -22.85 -3.95 34.65
CA ALA A 939 -23.65 -4.99 34.00
C ALA A 939 -23.67 -4.77 32.48
N ASP A 940 -23.66 -5.85 31.69
CA ASP A 940 -23.74 -5.77 30.22
C ASP A 940 -25.13 -5.36 29.73
N GLN A 941 -26.13 -5.38 30.60
CA GLN A 941 -27.49 -4.92 30.36
C GLN A 941 -27.98 -4.07 31.54
N LEU A 942 -28.62 -2.93 31.25
CA LEU A 942 -29.23 -2.02 32.23
C LEU A 942 -30.70 -1.75 31.88
N ILE A 943 -31.51 -1.45 32.90
CA ILE A 943 -32.89 -0.99 32.70
C ILE A 943 -32.86 0.50 32.36
N ALA A 944 -33.60 0.91 31.33
CA ALA A 944 -33.67 2.30 30.89
C ALA A 944 -34.11 3.25 32.03
N GLY A 945 -33.35 4.33 32.24
CA GLY A 945 -33.60 5.28 33.33
C GLY A 945 -33.35 4.75 34.76
N SER A 946 -32.75 3.56 34.92
CA SER A 946 -32.33 3.06 36.24
C SER A 946 -30.95 3.58 36.66
N GLU A 947 -30.69 3.62 37.97
CA GLU A 947 -29.35 3.79 38.51
C GLU A 947 -28.63 2.43 38.57
N ALA A 948 -27.35 2.40 38.23
CA ALA A 948 -26.50 1.23 38.36
C ALA A 948 -25.14 1.57 38.96
N THR A 949 -24.57 0.66 39.75
CA THR A 949 -23.21 0.82 40.28
C THR A 949 -22.20 0.31 39.26
N ALA A 950 -21.34 1.20 38.79
CA ALA A 950 -20.13 0.88 38.04
C ALA A 950 -18.92 0.89 38.98
N SER A 951 -17.84 0.21 38.60
CA SER A 951 -16.53 0.36 39.23
C SER A 951 -15.43 0.34 38.17
N VAL A 952 -14.42 1.20 38.30
CA VAL A 952 -13.25 1.22 37.42
C VAL A 952 -11.98 1.12 38.26
N ARG A 953 -10.99 0.36 37.78
CA ARG A 953 -9.66 0.37 38.39
C ARG A 953 -8.87 1.56 37.85
N MET A 954 -8.62 2.52 38.72
CA MET A 954 -7.79 3.68 38.45
C MET A 954 -6.36 3.38 38.91
N LEU A 955 -5.39 3.74 38.09
CA LEU A 955 -3.96 3.64 38.34
C LEU A 955 -3.38 5.02 38.08
N ASN A 956 -2.67 5.58 39.05
CA ASN A 956 -1.84 6.75 38.79
C ASN A 956 -0.50 6.26 38.22
N THR A 957 -0.25 6.53 36.94
CA THR A 957 1.02 6.25 36.27
C THR A 957 1.98 7.44 36.25
N ALA A 958 1.56 8.63 36.68
CA ALA A 958 2.42 9.80 36.80
C ALA A 958 3.50 9.63 37.87
N PHE A 959 4.51 10.49 37.84
CA PHE A 959 5.54 10.57 38.89
C PHE A 959 5.03 11.23 40.17
N GLU A 960 3.97 12.03 40.09
CA GLU A 960 3.39 12.74 41.23
C GLU A 960 2.14 12.06 41.75
N SER A 961 1.87 12.23 43.04
CA SER A 961 0.59 11.80 43.61
C SER A 961 -0.52 12.76 43.17
N TRP A 962 -1.68 12.24 42.79
CA TRP A 962 -2.87 13.07 42.64
C TRP A 962 -3.36 13.43 44.04
N GLU A 963 -3.42 14.73 44.36
CA GLU A 963 -3.92 15.20 45.66
C GLU A 963 -5.46 15.05 45.73
N GLU A 964 -5.99 14.92 46.94
CA GLU A 964 -7.43 14.83 47.19
C GLU A 964 -8.20 16.00 46.51
N GLY A 965 -9.24 15.68 45.76
CA GLY A 965 -10.05 16.65 45.02
C GLY A 965 -9.40 17.27 43.77
N THR A 966 -8.16 16.93 43.42
CA THR A 966 -7.51 17.45 42.19
C THR A 966 -7.84 16.68 40.92
N ALA A 967 -8.44 15.49 41.05
CA ALA A 967 -8.93 14.68 39.95
C ALA A 967 -10.40 14.28 40.18
N GLU A 968 -11.16 14.18 39.10
CA GLU A 968 -12.52 13.61 39.07
C GLU A 968 -12.62 12.54 37.98
N LEU A 969 -13.39 11.48 38.21
CA LEU A 969 -13.89 10.64 37.14
C LEU A 969 -15.00 11.40 36.41
N VAL A 970 -15.00 11.37 35.08
CA VAL A 970 -16.10 11.86 34.24
C VAL A 970 -16.49 10.73 33.29
N TRP A 971 -17.79 10.57 33.06
CA TRP A 971 -18.29 9.59 32.09
C TRP A 971 -19.32 10.18 31.14
N SER A 972 -19.32 9.66 29.92
CA SER A 972 -20.19 10.06 28.82
C SER A 972 -20.77 8.83 28.13
N TRP A 973 -21.98 8.95 27.62
CA TRP A 973 -22.63 7.94 26.81
C TRP A 973 -22.49 8.27 25.32
N TYR A 974 -22.03 7.30 24.54
CA TYR A 974 -21.92 7.37 23.09
C TYR A 974 -22.84 6.36 22.44
N ARG A 975 -23.43 6.72 21.29
CA ARG A 975 -23.98 5.74 20.35
C ARG A 975 -22.85 4.85 19.86
N LEU A 976 -23.16 3.64 19.39
CA LEU A 976 -22.13 2.79 18.80
C LEU A 976 -21.40 3.50 17.66
N ASP A 977 -22.10 4.22 16.76
CA ASP A 977 -21.48 5.03 15.70
C ASP A 977 -20.52 6.15 16.21
N GLY A 978 -20.39 6.33 17.52
CA GLY A 978 -19.51 7.29 18.19
C GLY A 978 -20.07 8.71 18.22
N ALA A 979 -21.28 8.94 17.70
CA ALA A 979 -21.98 10.19 17.97
C ALA A 979 -22.27 10.26 19.49
N PRO A 980 -21.98 11.39 20.16
CA PRO A 980 -22.35 11.56 21.56
C PRO A 980 -23.86 11.41 21.75
N TYR A 981 -24.26 10.55 22.70
CA TYR A 981 -25.63 10.48 23.18
C TYR A 981 -25.81 11.49 24.33
N GLU A 982 -24.89 11.46 25.32
CA GLU A 982 -24.89 12.37 26.47
C GLU A 982 -23.45 12.60 26.96
N LEU A 983 -22.96 13.83 26.84
CA LEU A 983 -21.61 14.20 27.28
C LEU A 983 -21.61 14.62 28.76
N ALA A 984 -20.62 14.14 29.51
CA ALA A 984 -20.49 14.38 30.95
C ALA A 984 -21.76 14.04 31.75
N ALA A 985 -22.38 12.91 31.40
CA ALA A 985 -23.58 12.33 32.03
C ALA A 985 -23.42 12.11 33.55
N GLY A 986 -22.19 12.04 34.04
CA GLY A 986 -21.90 12.20 35.47
C GLY A 986 -20.43 12.47 35.74
N ARG A 987 -20.15 12.79 37.01
CA ARG A 987 -18.81 13.08 37.53
C ARG A 987 -18.68 12.63 38.98
N LEU A 988 -17.47 12.26 39.39
CA LEU A 988 -17.15 11.91 40.78
C LEU A 988 -15.75 12.43 41.15
N PRO A 989 -15.63 13.50 41.97
CA PRO A 989 -14.36 13.92 42.55
C PRO A 989 -13.72 12.83 43.42
N LEU A 990 -12.42 12.63 43.31
CA LEU A 990 -11.68 11.66 44.13
C LEU A 990 -11.45 12.22 45.53
N ALA A 991 -12.11 11.64 46.53
CA ALA A 991 -12.02 12.01 47.94
C ALA A 991 -10.85 11.34 48.68
N PHE A 992 -9.74 11.12 47.98
CA PHE A 992 -8.47 10.63 48.53
C PHE A 992 -7.31 11.00 47.60
N ALA A 993 -6.09 11.00 48.13
CA ALA A 993 -4.88 11.09 47.30
C ALA A 993 -4.53 9.72 46.68
N LEU A 994 -4.19 9.70 45.39
CA LEU A 994 -3.73 8.49 44.70
C LEU A 994 -2.24 8.62 44.38
N HIS A 995 -1.41 7.81 45.02
CA HIS A 995 0.05 7.93 44.91
C HIS A 995 0.57 7.38 43.58
N SER A 996 1.75 7.83 43.14
CA SER A 996 2.43 7.30 41.95
C SER A 996 2.56 5.77 42.01
N GLY A 997 2.14 5.08 40.94
CA GLY A 997 2.11 3.62 40.84
C GLY A 997 1.00 2.93 41.64
N GLN A 998 0.18 3.66 42.40
CA GLN A 998 -0.93 3.09 43.17
C GLN A 998 -2.15 2.84 42.27
N ALA A 999 -2.75 1.66 42.41
CA ALA A 999 -4.05 1.35 41.86
C ALA A 999 -5.14 1.36 42.95
N VAL A 1000 -6.36 1.77 42.58
CA VAL A 1000 -7.56 1.78 43.42
C VAL A 1000 -8.78 1.40 42.58
N ASP A 1001 -9.70 0.62 43.16
CA ASP A 1001 -11.00 0.34 42.54
C ASP A 1001 -12.00 1.41 43.00
N GLN A 1002 -12.39 2.32 42.11
CA GLN A 1002 -13.34 3.39 42.38
C GLN A 1002 -14.73 2.99 41.91
N SER A 1003 -15.71 2.94 42.82
CA SER A 1003 -17.12 2.73 42.50
C SER A 1003 -17.86 4.06 42.31
N PHE A 1004 -18.80 4.09 41.38
CA PHE A 1004 -19.61 5.28 41.06
C PHE A 1004 -20.99 4.86 40.54
N THR A 1005 -22.00 5.71 40.73
CA THR A 1005 -23.36 5.46 40.22
C THR A 1005 -23.50 6.06 38.83
N VAL A 1006 -23.88 5.24 37.85
CA VAL A 1006 -24.24 5.68 36.49
C VAL A 1006 -25.75 5.68 36.34
N GLN A 1007 -26.27 6.75 35.73
CA GLN A 1007 -27.65 6.80 35.27
C GLN A 1007 -27.74 6.14 33.90
N ALA A 1008 -28.59 5.12 33.76
CA ALA A 1008 -28.86 4.47 32.49
C ALA A 1008 -29.67 5.41 31.58
N PRO A 1009 -29.31 5.53 30.29
CA PRO A 1009 -30.10 6.24 29.28
C PRO A 1009 -31.56 5.79 29.24
N VAL A 1010 -32.44 6.67 28.77
CA VAL A 1010 -33.90 6.41 28.80
C VAL A 1010 -34.41 5.65 27.59
N TYR A 1011 -33.65 5.54 26.49
CA TYR A 1011 -34.04 4.82 25.27
C TYR A 1011 -33.40 3.43 25.21
N SER A 1012 -34.11 2.46 24.63
CA SER A 1012 -33.58 1.12 24.46
C SER A 1012 -32.54 1.03 23.34
N GLY A 1013 -31.57 0.13 23.48
CA GLY A 1013 -30.54 -0.19 22.49
C GLY A 1013 -29.12 -0.15 23.08
N PRO A 1014 -28.11 -0.63 22.31
CA PRO A 1014 -26.73 -0.67 22.75
C PRO A 1014 -26.11 0.74 22.76
N LEU A 1015 -25.50 1.10 23.88
CA LEU A 1015 -24.75 2.34 24.09
C LEU A 1015 -23.39 2.06 24.70
N GLU A 1016 -22.41 2.90 24.43
CA GLU A 1016 -21.06 2.79 24.97
C GLU A 1016 -20.85 3.81 26.09
N LEU A 1017 -20.62 3.31 27.31
CA LEU A 1017 -20.17 4.11 28.43
C LEU A 1017 -18.66 4.30 28.31
N VAL A 1018 -18.22 5.54 28.25
CA VAL A 1018 -16.81 5.93 28.22
C VAL A 1018 -16.48 6.71 29.48
N VAL A 1019 -15.43 6.31 30.18
CA VAL A 1019 -14.98 6.86 31.47
C VAL A 1019 -13.56 7.37 31.33
N GLU A 1020 -13.31 8.60 31.76
CA GLU A 1020 -11.98 9.24 31.77
C GLU A 1020 -11.71 9.93 33.11
N VAL A 1021 -10.44 10.29 33.35
CA VAL A 1021 -10.04 11.15 34.46
C VAL A 1021 -9.96 12.60 33.95
N VAL A 1022 -10.39 13.56 34.78
CA VAL A 1022 -10.21 14.99 34.54
C VAL A 1022 -9.48 15.62 35.72
N HIS A 1023 -8.34 16.24 35.43
CA HIS A 1023 -7.50 16.93 36.40
C HIS A 1023 -7.84 18.44 36.46
N GLY A 1024 -7.86 19.01 37.67
CA GLY A 1024 -8.18 20.42 37.90
C GLY A 1024 -9.55 20.88 37.36
N GLY A 1025 -10.48 19.96 37.14
CA GLY A 1025 -11.81 20.22 36.55
C GLY A 1025 -11.81 20.73 35.10
N ARG A 1026 -10.69 20.59 34.37
CA ARG A 1026 -10.53 21.07 32.98
C ARG A 1026 -9.61 20.24 32.11
N VAL A 1027 -8.61 19.58 32.69
CA VAL A 1027 -7.59 18.83 31.97
C VAL A 1027 -8.06 17.38 31.87
N HIS A 1028 -8.87 17.10 30.85
CA HIS A 1028 -9.25 15.72 30.52
C HIS A 1028 -7.97 14.95 30.21
N SER A 1029 -7.77 13.77 30.81
CA SER A 1029 -6.60 12.93 30.50
C SER A 1029 -6.57 12.53 29.04
N SER A 1030 -7.73 12.33 28.41
CA SER A 1030 -7.82 12.18 26.96
C SER A 1030 -7.33 13.45 26.22
N ALA A 1031 -7.55 14.66 26.72
CA ALA A 1031 -7.04 15.87 26.07
C ALA A 1031 -5.51 16.09 26.25
N GLN A 1032 -4.75 15.15 26.84
CA GLN A 1032 -3.32 15.34 27.15
C GLN A 1032 -2.37 14.45 26.33
N PRO A 1033 -1.13 14.92 26.06
CA PRO A 1033 -0.04 14.09 25.54
C PRO A 1033 0.55 13.17 26.64
N SER A 1034 -0.12 12.09 27.05
CA SER A 1034 0.47 11.20 28.09
C SER A 1034 1.61 10.33 27.56
N THR A 1035 2.47 9.84 28.48
CA THR A 1035 3.51 8.84 28.18
C THR A 1035 3.01 7.38 28.29
N TYR A 1036 1.72 7.17 28.61
CA TYR A 1036 1.15 5.85 28.94
C TYR A 1036 0.00 5.38 28.01
N LEU A 1037 -0.39 4.12 28.16
CA LEU A 1037 -1.24 3.39 27.20
C LEU A 1037 -2.77 3.55 27.37
N SER A 1038 -3.27 3.88 28.56
CA SER A 1038 -4.66 3.57 28.96
C SER A 1038 -5.36 4.73 29.68
N GLU A 1039 -5.61 5.83 28.99
CA GLU A 1039 -6.20 7.06 29.56
C GLU A 1039 -7.72 6.98 29.81
N VAL A 1040 -8.39 6.02 29.17
CA VAL A 1040 -9.85 5.91 29.07
C VAL A 1040 -10.26 4.44 29.26
N ALA A 1041 -11.38 4.19 29.96
CA ALA A 1041 -12.00 2.88 30.02
C ALA A 1041 -13.41 2.92 29.39
N ARG A 1042 -13.77 1.86 28.65
CA ARG A 1042 -15.04 1.76 27.92
C ARG A 1042 -15.78 0.47 28.24
N ARG A 1043 -17.11 0.52 28.14
CA ARG A 1043 -17.98 -0.66 28.17
C ARG A 1043 -19.22 -0.41 27.32
N VAL A 1044 -19.49 -1.31 26.38
CA VAL A 1044 -20.79 -1.34 25.72
C VAL A 1044 -21.81 -1.99 26.65
N VAL A 1045 -23.01 -1.42 26.71
CA VAL A 1045 -24.11 -1.79 27.59
C VAL A 1045 -25.40 -1.79 26.76
N ASP A 1046 -26.17 -2.85 26.85
CA ASP A 1046 -27.52 -2.90 26.29
C ASP A 1046 -28.53 -2.23 27.24
N ILE A 1047 -29.22 -1.20 26.77
CA ILE A 1047 -30.26 -0.52 27.54
C ILE A 1047 -31.62 -1.14 27.17
N ALA A 1048 -32.35 -1.64 28.16
CA ALA A 1048 -33.59 -2.38 27.97
C ALA A 1048 -34.79 -1.72 28.68
N GLY A 1049 -35.99 -1.81 28.07
CA GLY A 1049 -37.24 -1.33 28.66
C GLY A 1049 -37.53 0.16 28.45
N GLY A 1050 -36.68 0.89 27.73
CA GLY A 1050 -36.94 2.24 27.24
C GLY A 1050 -37.84 2.25 26.00
N PRO A 1051 -38.41 3.40 25.59
CA PRO A 1051 -39.27 3.47 24.42
C PRO A 1051 -38.48 3.19 23.14
N ILE A 1052 -39.14 2.50 22.21
CA ILE A 1052 -38.63 2.19 20.87
C ILE A 1052 -39.49 2.97 19.87
N VAL A 1053 -38.86 3.60 18.88
CA VAL A 1053 -39.55 4.27 17.78
C VAL A 1053 -39.49 3.34 16.56
N PRO A 1054 -40.57 2.63 16.20
CA PRO A 1054 -40.57 1.78 15.02
C PRO A 1054 -40.48 2.65 13.76
N LEU A 1055 -39.55 2.30 12.88
CA LEU A 1055 -39.37 2.96 11.59
C LEU A 1055 -40.13 2.17 10.50
N ASN A 1056 -41.13 2.78 9.86
CA ASN A 1056 -41.80 2.14 8.74
C ASN A 1056 -40.97 2.33 7.45
N LEU A 1057 -40.50 1.20 6.88
CA LEU A 1057 -39.71 1.14 5.65
C LEU A 1057 -40.53 0.77 4.40
N GLU A 1058 -41.82 0.41 4.54
CA GLU A 1058 -42.69 -0.08 3.44
C GLU A 1058 -42.81 0.92 2.27
N GLY A 1059 -42.68 2.22 2.55
CA GLY A 1059 -42.69 3.28 1.53
C GLY A 1059 -41.33 3.62 0.92
N SER A 1060 -40.25 2.98 1.38
CA SER A 1060 -38.86 3.33 1.01
C SER A 1060 -38.04 2.14 0.49
N LEU A 1061 -38.38 0.90 0.87
CA LEU A 1061 -37.65 -0.32 0.51
C LEU A 1061 -38.61 -1.50 0.29
N ASN A 1062 -38.40 -2.31 -0.76
CA ASN A 1062 -39.26 -3.44 -1.15
C ASN A 1062 -38.74 -4.81 -0.64
N LEU A 1063 -38.37 -4.86 0.64
CA LEU A 1063 -37.59 -5.97 1.21
C LEU A 1063 -38.44 -7.22 1.54
N ALA A 1064 -37.87 -8.39 1.25
CA ALA A 1064 -38.34 -9.71 1.66
C ALA A 1064 -37.46 -10.37 2.75
N GLY A 1065 -36.29 -9.80 3.09
CA GLY A 1065 -35.43 -10.26 4.18
C GLY A 1065 -34.11 -9.51 4.28
N ALA A 1066 -33.16 -10.06 5.04
CA ALA A 1066 -31.76 -9.63 5.08
C ALA A 1066 -30.82 -10.82 4.86
N ALA A 1067 -29.66 -10.60 4.23
CA ALA A 1067 -28.69 -11.63 3.90
C ALA A 1067 -27.25 -11.09 3.96
N PRO A 1068 -26.25 -11.88 4.39
CA PRO A 1068 -24.84 -11.46 4.39
C PRO A 1068 -24.27 -11.32 2.98
N GLU A 1069 -23.16 -10.60 2.84
CA GLU A 1069 -22.45 -10.34 1.57
C GLU A 1069 -21.96 -11.63 0.88
N THR A 1070 -21.86 -12.73 1.63
CA THR A 1070 -21.51 -14.09 1.15
C THR A 1070 -22.70 -14.92 0.68
N GLY A 1071 -23.93 -14.39 0.76
CA GLY A 1071 -25.13 -15.00 0.20
C GLY A 1071 -25.29 -14.75 -1.30
N ASP A 1072 -26.26 -15.41 -1.92
CA ASP A 1072 -26.61 -15.17 -3.33
C ASP A 1072 -27.27 -13.80 -3.52
N LEU A 1073 -26.44 -12.77 -3.73
CA LEU A 1073 -26.85 -11.40 -4.03
C LEU A 1073 -27.25 -11.19 -5.50
N THR A 1074 -27.33 -12.24 -6.34
CA THR A 1074 -27.80 -12.09 -7.73
C THR A 1074 -29.28 -11.67 -7.82
N GLY A 1075 -30.01 -11.72 -6.69
CA GLY A 1075 -31.38 -11.27 -6.50
C GLY A 1075 -31.58 -9.80 -6.07
N LEU A 1076 -31.11 -8.85 -6.88
CA LEU A 1076 -31.53 -7.42 -6.93
C LEU A 1076 -31.14 -6.50 -5.75
N GLY A 1077 -30.51 -5.36 -6.07
CA GLY A 1077 -30.07 -4.32 -5.11
C GLY A 1077 -31.05 -3.16 -4.87
N PHE A 1078 -30.53 -2.01 -4.43
CA PHE A 1078 -31.28 -0.81 -4.00
C PHE A 1078 -32.01 -0.02 -5.11
N ASP A 1079 -32.26 -0.62 -6.28
CA ASP A 1079 -32.87 0.01 -7.48
C ASP A 1079 -34.40 0.24 -7.39
N GLY A 1080 -34.99 0.06 -6.21
CA GLY A 1080 -36.44 0.09 -5.99
C GLY A 1080 -37.17 -1.21 -6.33
N ARG A 1081 -36.46 -2.31 -6.66
CA ARG A 1081 -37.04 -3.64 -6.92
C ARG A 1081 -36.39 -4.79 -6.11
N GLY A 1082 -35.35 -4.51 -5.33
CA GLY A 1082 -34.55 -5.48 -4.55
C GLY A 1082 -35.24 -6.21 -3.40
N ARG A 1083 -34.94 -7.50 -3.23
CA ARG A 1083 -35.58 -8.40 -2.25
C ARG A 1083 -34.85 -8.54 -0.92
N TYR A 1084 -33.57 -8.19 -0.80
CA TYR A 1084 -32.82 -8.42 0.44
C TYR A 1084 -31.95 -7.23 0.84
N LEU A 1085 -31.86 -6.98 2.15
CA LEU A 1085 -30.99 -5.99 2.76
C LEU A 1085 -29.64 -6.65 3.10
N PRO A 1086 -28.48 -6.10 2.69
CA PRO A 1086 -27.18 -6.59 3.15
C PRO A 1086 -27.11 -6.55 4.67
N ALA A 1087 -26.81 -7.68 5.30
CA ALA A 1087 -26.76 -7.79 6.76
C ALA A 1087 -25.72 -6.83 7.35
N GLU A 1088 -24.62 -6.60 6.63
CA GLU A 1088 -23.51 -5.70 6.94
C GLU A 1088 -23.91 -4.22 7.11
N LEU A 1089 -25.11 -3.83 6.66
CA LEU A 1089 -25.70 -2.50 6.88
C LEU A 1089 -26.56 -2.43 8.15
N LEU A 1090 -26.73 -3.55 8.87
CA LEU A 1090 -27.44 -3.62 10.14
C LEU A 1090 -26.49 -3.40 11.32
N PRO A 1091 -26.97 -2.84 12.45
CA PRO A 1091 -26.16 -2.68 13.65
C PRO A 1091 -25.62 -4.04 14.15
N PRO A 1092 -24.35 -4.14 14.58
CA PRO A 1092 -23.83 -5.35 15.16
C PRO A 1092 -24.46 -5.64 16.53
N VAL A 1093 -24.63 -6.92 16.84
CA VAL A 1093 -25.19 -7.39 18.12
C VAL A 1093 -24.05 -7.86 19.02
N ILE A 1094 -24.19 -7.56 20.31
CA ILE A 1094 -23.46 -8.27 21.36
C ILE A 1094 -24.27 -9.53 21.66
N ASP A 1095 -23.94 -10.64 21.00
CA ASP A 1095 -24.20 -11.94 21.61
C ASP A 1095 -23.15 -12.15 22.73
N GLY A 1096 -23.47 -12.98 23.72
CA GLY A 1096 -22.62 -13.18 24.90
C GLY A 1096 -21.26 -13.85 24.63
N THR A 1097 -20.89 -14.09 23.36
CA THR A 1097 -19.58 -14.58 22.94
C THR A 1097 -18.76 -13.44 22.34
N ALA A 1098 -17.79 -12.95 23.12
CA ALA A 1098 -17.02 -11.72 22.83
C ALA A 1098 -16.19 -11.71 21.53
N ASP A 1099 -16.16 -12.81 20.77
CA ASP A 1099 -15.45 -12.96 19.50
C ASP A 1099 -16.33 -12.73 18.25
N ARG A 1100 -17.63 -12.43 18.41
CA ARG A 1100 -18.61 -12.34 17.30
C ARG A 1100 -19.51 -11.11 17.36
N LEU A 1101 -18.92 -9.93 17.12
CA LEU A 1101 -19.67 -8.78 16.61
C LEU A 1101 -20.05 -9.04 15.14
N TYR A 1102 -21.11 -9.82 14.93
CA TYR A 1102 -21.73 -10.00 13.61
C TYR A 1102 -22.80 -8.92 13.40
N PRO A 1103 -22.93 -8.34 12.19
CA PRO A 1103 -24.04 -7.48 11.80
C PRO A 1103 -25.31 -8.30 11.53
N THR A 1104 -25.69 -9.16 12.48
CA THR A 1104 -26.98 -9.86 12.50
C THR A 1104 -27.82 -9.31 13.63
N ALA A 1105 -28.28 -8.07 13.46
CA ALA A 1105 -29.32 -7.48 14.28
C ALA A 1105 -30.54 -8.40 14.35
N TRP A 1106 -30.66 -9.14 15.46
CA TRP A 1106 -31.79 -9.99 15.86
C TRP A 1106 -32.62 -10.57 14.69
N LEU A 1107 -31.97 -11.36 13.82
CA LEU A 1107 -32.63 -12.57 13.34
C LEU A 1107 -32.68 -13.52 14.55
N ALA A 1108 -33.63 -13.28 15.44
CA ALA A 1108 -34.00 -14.31 16.39
C ALA A 1108 -34.38 -15.55 15.57
N ALA A 1109 -33.89 -16.70 15.98
CA ALA A 1109 -34.46 -17.97 15.54
C ALA A 1109 -35.88 -18.05 16.13
N PHE A 1110 -36.82 -17.41 15.44
CA PHE A 1110 -38.24 -17.52 15.74
C PHE A 1110 -38.68 -18.91 15.29
N ASP A 1111 -38.95 -19.80 16.24
CA ASP A 1111 -39.37 -21.19 15.97
C ASP A 1111 -40.71 -21.30 15.17
N GLU A 1112 -41.40 -20.19 14.91
CA GLU A 1112 -42.60 -20.15 14.06
C GLU A 1112 -42.52 -19.06 12.95
N PRO A 1113 -42.28 -19.42 11.68
CA PRO A 1113 -42.13 -18.48 10.56
C PRO A 1113 -43.37 -17.68 10.11
N SER A 1114 -44.49 -17.68 10.84
CA SER A 1114 -45.81 -17.32 10.29
C SER A 1114 -46.57 -16.16 10.93
N ALA A 1115 -46.02 -15.50 11.95
CA ALA A 1115 -46.84 -14.63 12.83
C ALA A 1115 -46.62 -13.10 12.75
N TRP A 1116 -45.48 -12.59 12.24
CA TRP A 1116 -45.14 -11.16 12.34
C TRP A 1116 -44.48 -10.59 11.07
N PRO A 1117 -45.03 -9.51 10.45
CA PRO A 1117 -44.46 -8.88 9.25
C PRO A 1117 -43.43 -7.76 9.58
N GLN A 1118 -42.84 -7.74 10.78
CA GLN A 1118 -42.02 -6.62 11.25
C GLN A 1118 -40.65 -7.09 11.77
N VAL A 1119 -39.58 -6.56 11.19
CA VAL A 1119 -38.22 -6.60 11.77
C VAL A 1119 -38.01 -5.31 12.55
N THR A 1120 -37.60 -5.39 13.81
CA THR A 1120 -37.43 -4.22 14.69
C THR A 1120 -35.98 -4.05 15.10
N PHE A 1121 -35.44 -2.85 14.92
CA PHE A 1121 -34.09 -2.47 15.35
C PHE A 1121 -34.19 -1.44 16.49
N ALA A 1122 -33.48 -1.67 17.60
CA ALA A 1122 -33.39 -0.71 18.70
C ALA A 1122 -32.18 0.20 18.49
N TYR A 1123 -32.42 1.43 18.03
CA TYR A 1123 -31.38 2.45 17.89
C TYR A 1123 -31.75 3.70 18.69
N PRO A 1124 -30.92 4.16 19.64
CA PRO A 1124 -31.22 5.33 20.45
C PRO A 1124 -31.23 6.62 19.59
N PRO A 1125 -32.26 7.47 19.72
CA PRO A 1125 -32.48 8.58 18.81
C PRO A 1125 -31.34 9.61 18.85
N GLN A 1126 -31.16 10.33 17.75
CA GLN A 1126 -30.23 11.45 17.72
C GLN A 1126 -30.81 12.61 18.52
N ALA A 1127 -30.13 13.01 19.59
CA ALA A 1127 -30.50 14.18 20.37
C ALA A 1127 -30.26 15.45 19.53
N SER A 1128 -31.31 16.21 19.24
CA SER A 1128 -31.11 17.60 18.82
C SER A 1128 -30.57 18.40 20.01
N ARG A 1129 -29.89 19.53 19.73
CA ARG A 1129 -29.48 20.50 20.77
C ARG A 1129 -30.66 21.06 21.58
N ASP A 1130 -31.88 20.82 21.12
CA ASP A 1130 -33.12 21.41 21.60
C ASP A 1130 -33.96 20.39 22.40
N GLY A 1131 -33.44 19.17 22.63
CA GLY A 1131 -34.12 18.10 23.36
C GLY A 1131 -35.30 17.45 22.64
N THR A 1132 -35.61 17.88 21.41
CA THR A 1132 -36.59 17.22 20.55
C THR A 1132 -35.88 16.07 19.81
N GLY A 1133 -36.27 14.82 20.09
CA GLY A 1133 -35.68 13.66 19.43
C GLY A 1133 -35.90 13.72 17.92
N LEU A 1134 -34.82 13.72 17.15
CA LEU A 1134 -34.93 13.63 15.70
C LEU A 1134 -35.46 12.25 15.32
N ARG A 1135 -36.45 12.22 14.42
CA ARG A 1135 -36.85 10.97 13.77
C ARG A 1135 -35.74 10.62 12.78
N GLY A 1136 -35.02 9.54 13.05
CA GLY A 1136 -34.16 8.91 12.04
C GLY A 1136 -35.01 8.55 10.83
N ILE A 1137 -34.43 8.66 9.64
CA ILE A 1137 -35.07 8.33 8.37
C ILE A 1137 -34.07 7.44 7.64
N LEU A 1138 -34.29 6.12 7.65
CA LEU A 1138 -33.49 5.22 6.87
C LEU A 1138 -33.65 5.56 5.39
N GLN A 1139 -32.62 6.19 4.82
CA GLN A 1139 -32.60 6.54 3.41
C GLN A 1139 -32.37 5.27 2.56
N PRO A 1140 -32.75 5.28 1.27
CA PRO A 1140 -32.40 4.20 0.34
C PRO A 1140 -30.89 3.92 0.18
N THR A 1141 -30.03 4.76 0.77
CA THR A 1141 -28.58 4.60 0.89
C THR A 1141 -28.12 3.79 2.12
N GLY A 1142 -29.03 3.38 3.01
CA GLY A 1142 -28.73 2.69 4.26
C GLY A 1142 -28.38 3.60 5.45
N GLN A 1143 -28.48 4.92 5.30
CA GLN A 1143 -28.21 5.89 6.38
C GLN A 1143 -29.45 6.08 7.28
N VAL A 1144 -29.31 5.98 8.61
CA VAL A 1144 -30.37 6.19 9.64
C VAL A 1144 -30.56 7.67 9.98
#